data_AF-A9KKC2-F1
#
_entry.id   AF-A9KKC2-F1
#
_cell.length_a   1.000
_cell.length_b   1.000
_cell.length_c   1.000
_cell.angle_alpha   90.00
_cell.angle_beta   90.00
_cell.angle_gamma   90.00
#
_symmetry.space_group_name_H-M   'P 1'
#
loop_
_entity.id
_entity.type
_entity.pdbx_description
1 polymer ?
#
loop_
_entity_poly.entity_id
_entity_poly.type
_entity_poly.pdbx_seq_one_letter_code
_entity_poly.pdbx_strand_id
1 'polypeptide(L)'
;MSRMVRMGIDVGGTHTKAVAIDNVTHEIIGKSSVKTTHDDPRGVAAGVVKSFRNCLEENNISPEEVIFVAHSTTQATNALIEGDVAKVGIIGMAKGGLEGFLAKKQTQISNIDLGNNKEILISNCFLKTKKMTEESVEKAISDMVSDGAQVIVSSMAFGVDDAGPEKLVYEIASRSKIPTTIASDITKLYGLTRRTRTAAINASILPKMLDTATSTEGSVREAGVNVPLMIMRGDGGVMEIAEMKRRPVLTMLSGPAASVMGSLMYLRASNGVYFEVGGTTTNIGVIKNGRPAIDYSIVGGHPTYINSLDVRVLGVAGGSMVRADKNGVIDVGPRSAHIAGLDYSVFTEAEKIKGAKVEFFSPKPGDPADYVAVRLESGERVTITNSCAANVLGLVKPEHFSYGNVEAARKAIKALADYCQTTVEDIATQIMEKSYAKIEPIILALAEKYKLEKDQISLVGVGGGAASLIVYFAEKMGLKYSIPENAEVISSIGVALSMVRDVVERIIPNPTKEVIRSIKAEAMNKAIESGATPESIEIHIDIDPQTSKVTAIATGSTEVKAVDLLKACDEEEAKQIAANDLRVSTDQVVLLEKTKYFSVFGEKTENTGDATAVRILDNKGFIKVQRGRAMVVKTTAGEYLDKVKKLWDQMAVYHTELIARPDYYLCMGARVMDFSANDFEQLELLLDIELCTLEPETEIVIVAANVKQS
;
A
#
# COMPACT_ATOMS: atom_id res chain seq x y z
N MET A 1 31.15 11.26 -12.67
CA MET A 1 30.55 11.00 -11.34
C MET A 1 30.29 9.52 -11.25
N SER A 2 30.49 8.89 -10.09
CA SER A 2 30.03 7.51 -9.88
C SER A 2 28.51 7.48 -10.09
N ARG A 3 28.00 6.40 -10.69
CA ARG A 3 26.56 6.21 -10.84
C ARG A 3 25.94 6.06 -9.45
N MET A 4 24.73 6.56 -9.31
CA MET A 4 23.98 6.59 -8.05
C MET A 4 22.85 5.57 -8.16
N VAL A 5 22.79 4.62 -7.24
CA VAL A 5 21.90 3.46 -7.34
C VAL A 5 20.96 3.39 -6.14
N ARG A 6 19.67 3.24 -6.44
CA ARG A 6 18.62 2.90 -5.47
C ARG A 6 18.35 1.41 -5.56
N MET A 7 18.28 0.73 -4.42
CA MET A 7 17.97 -0.70 -4.37
C MET A 7 16.73 -0.97 -3.55
N GLY A 8 15.83 -1.76 -4.12
CA GLY A 8 14.60 -2.20 -3.46
C GLY A 8 14.55 -3.71 -3.40
N ILE A 9 14.23 -4.23 -2.20
CA ILE A 9 14.17 -5.65 -1.93
C ILE A 9 12.76 -5.99 -1.45
N ASP A 10 12.12 -6.95 -2.09
CA ASP A 10 10.81 -7.45 -1.67
C ASP A 10 10.92 -8.92 -1.28
N VAL A 11 10.57 -9.22 -0.03
CA VAL A 11 10.48 -10.59 0.47
C VAL A 11 9.04 -11.06 0.35
N GLY A 12 8.76 -11.78 -0.73
CA GLY A 12 7.49 -12.47 -0.94
C GLY A 12 7.45 -13.86 -0.31
N GLY A 13 6.27 -14.49 -0.35
CA GLY A 13 6.10 -15.85 0.17
C GLY A 13 6.86 -16.94 -0.59
N THR A 14 7.12 -16.76 -1.88
CA THR A 14 7.80 -17.77 -2.73
C THR A 14 9.20 -17.33 -3.16
N HIS A 15 9.36 -16.07 -3.52
CA HIS A 15 10.61 -15.50 -3.99
C HIS A 15 10.94 -14.20 -3.25
N THR A 16 12.23 -14.00 -3.00
CA THR A 16 12.83 -12.73 -2.59
C THR A 16 13.46 -12.09 -3.82
N LYS A 17 13.08 -10.84 -4.12
CA LYS A 17 13.48 -10.13 -5.34
C LYS A 17 14.18 -8.84 -5.00
N ALA A 18 15.30 -8.58 -5.66
CA ALA A 18 16.04 -7.34 -5.58
C ALA A 18 16.02 -6.63 -6.94
N VAL A 19 15.86 -5.31 -6.93
CA VAL A 19 15.94 -4.45 -8.11
C VAL A 19 16.89 -3.30 -7.80
N ALA A 20 17.78 -3.00 -8.74
CA ALA A 20 18.62 -1.80 -8.74
C ALA A 20 18.11 -0.82 -9.80
N ILE A 21 17.98 0.45 -9.42
CA ILE A 21 17.49 1.54 -10.25
C ILE A 21 18.51 2.67 -10.27
N ASP A 22 18.80 3.19 -11.45
CA ASP A 22 19.64 4.40 -11.57
C ASP A 22 18.88 5.60 -11.00
N ASN A 23 19.48 6.31 -10.05
CA ASN A 23 18.82 7.41 -9.35
C ASN A 23 18.45 8.59 -10.25
N VAL A 24 19.13 8.77 -11.38
CA VAL A 24 18.91 9.89 -12.30
C VAL A 24 17.91 9.51 -13.38
N THR A 25 18.10 8.36 -14.04
CA THR A 25 17.24 7.96 -15.17
C THR A 25 15.98 7.22 -14.73
N HIS A 26 15.96 6.69 -13.49
CA HIS A 26 14.96 5.74 -13.00
C HIS A 26 14.86 4.43 -13.81
N GLU A 27 15.87 4.13 -14.63
CA GLU A 27 15.94 2.88 -15.38
C GLU A 27 16.37 1.72 -14.47
N ILE A 28 15.83 0.55 -14.74
CA ILE A 28 16.24 -0.68 -14.06
C ILE A 28 17.58 -1.12 -14.64
N ILE A 29 18.57 -1.19 -13.77
CA ILE A 29 19.98 -1.47 -14.10
C ILE A 29 20.45 -2.80 -13.51
N GLY A 30 19.61 -3.47 -12.74
CA GLY A 30 19.88 -4.80 -12.20
C GLY A 30 18.64 -5.42 -11.58
N LYS A 31 18.55 -6.75 -11.67
CA LYS A 31 17.51 -7.55 -11.03
C LYS A 31 18.13 -8.83 -10.49
N SER A 32 17.58 -9.33 -9.40
CA SER A 32 17.87 -10.68 -8.92
C SER A 32 16.63 -11.27 -8.27
N SER A 33 16.48 -12.60 -8.35
CA SER A 33 15.38 -13.32 -7.73
C SER A 33 15.91 -14.64 -7.18
N VAL A 34 15.61 -14.91 -5.91
CA VAL A 34 15.96 -16.16 -5.24
C VAL A 34 14.74 -16.73 -4.55
N LYS A 35 14.73 -18.03 -4.24
CA LYS A 35 13.67 -18.65 -3.44
C LYS A 35 13.70 -18.09 -2.01
N THR A 36 12.55 -17.76 -1.45
CA THR A 36 12.45 -17.27 -0.07
C THR A 36 12.89 -18.34 0.93
N THR A 37 13.70 -17.95 1.91
CA THR A 37 14.36 -18.86 2.87
C THR A 37 13.61 -18.94 4.20
N HIS A 38 12.35 -19.37 4.20
CA HIS A 38 11.54 -19.44 5.44
C HIS A 38 12.16 -20.34 6.52
N ASP A 39 12.81 -21.43 6.10
CA ASP A 39 13.34 -22.47 7.00
C ASP A 39 14.86 -22.33 7.29
N ASP A 40 15.51 -21.25 6.83
CA ASP A 40 16.93 -20.99 7.14
C ASP A 40 17.08 -20.57 8.62
N PRO A 41 18.18 -20.92 9.31
CA PRO A 41 18.43 -20.47 10.68
C PRO A 41 18.43 -18.94 10.86
N ARG A 42 18.71 -18.17 9.79
CA ARG A 42 18.65 -16.71 9.75
C ARG A 42 17.31 -16.20 9.20
N GLY A 43 16.35 -17.09 8.99
CA GLY A 43 15.05 -16.82 8.38
C GLY A 43 15.17 -16.22 6.98
N VAL A 44 14.24 -15.32 6.65
CA VAL A 44 14.18 -14.67 5.33
C VAL A 44 15.38 -13.77 5.01
N ALA A 45 16.18 -13.39 6.01
CA ALA A 45 17.35 -12.54 5.81
C ALA A 45 18.37 -13.19 4.87
N ALA A 46 18.54 -14.51 4.91
CA ALA A 46 19.46 -15.22 4.01
C ALA A 46 19.10 -15.01 2.53
N GLY A 47 17.81 -15.10 2.19
CA GLY A 47 17.28 -14.80 0.85
C GLY A 47 17.49 -13.34 0.45
N VAL A 48 17.28 -12.41 1.39
CA VAL A 48 17.57 -10.97 1.18
C VAL A 48 19.03 -10.78 0.79
N VAL A 49 19.98 -11.29 1.58
CA VAL A 49 21.42 -11.15 1.32
C VAL A 49 21.78 -11.67 -0.05
N LYS A 50 21.30 -12.88 -0.36
CA LYS A 50 21.63 -13.55 -1.62
C LYS A 50 21.10 -12.76 -2.80
N SER A 51 19.83 -12.37 -2.79
CA SER A 51 19.25 -11.55 -3.87
C SER A 51 19.98 -10.21 -4.03
N PHE A 52 20.39 -9.59 -2.92
CA PHE A 52 21.09 -8.32 -2.93
C PHE A 52 22.50 -8.45 -3.53
N ARG A 53 23.31 -9.40 -3.04
CA ARG A 53 24.67 -9.66 -3.55
C ARG A 53 24.65 -10.07 -5.01
N ASN A 54 23.76 -10.98 -5.40
CA ASN A 54 23.57 -11.35 -6.80
C ASN A 54 23.22 -10.12 -7.65
N CYS A 55 22.32 -9.24 -7.19
CA CYS A 55 21.98 -8.03 -7.93
C CYS A 55 23.17 -7.08 -8.12
N LEU A 56 24.07 -6.98 -7.13
CA LEU A 56 25.29 -6.18 -7.25
C LEU A 56 26.30 -6.83 -8.21
N GLU A 57 26.65 -8.09 -7.97
CA GLU A 57 27.70 -8.84 -8.68
C GLU A 57 27.33 -9.08 -10.15
N GLU A 58 26.12 -9.56 -10.43
CA GLU A 58 25.65 -9.90 -11.78
C GLU A 58 25.52 -8.65 -12.68
N ASN A 59 25.41 -7.45 -12.09
CA ASN A 59 25.19 -6.19 -12.81
C ASN A 59 26.35 -5.19 -12.68
N ASN A 60 27.50 -5.63 -12.15
CA ASN A 60 28.70 -4.81 -11.95
C ASN A 60 28.44 -3.49 -11.18
N ILE A 61 27.66 -3.57 -10.09
CA ILE A 61 27.35 -2.42 -9.23
C ILE A 61 28.27 -2.46 -8.02
N SER A 62 29.05 -1.41 -7.82
CA SER A 62 29.89 -1.26 -6.64
C SER A 62 29.04 -0.92 -5.41
N PRO A 63 29.33 -1.47 -4.22
CA PRO A 63 28.60 -1.11 -3.00
C PRO A 63 28.59 0.39 -2.69
N GLU A 64 29.62 1.15 -3.08
CA GLU A 64 29.70 2.60 -2.88
C GLU A 64 28.78 3.40 -3.82
N GLU A 65 28.27 2.79 -4.90
CA GLU A 65 27.29 3.41 -5.79
C GLU A 65 25.88 3.39 -5.17
N VAL A 66 25.65 2.54 -4.17
CA VAL A 66 24.34 2.38 -3.54
C VAL A 66 24.09 3.50 -2.54
N ILE A 67 23.15 4.38 -2.87
CA ILE A 67 22.80 5.55 -2.05
C ILE A 67 21.47 5.39 -1.29
N PHE A 68 20.68 4.37 -1.66
CA PHE A 68 19.43 4.03 -1.00
C PHE A 68 19.21 2.53 -1.03
N VAL A 69 18.87 1.94 0.12
CA VAL A 69 18.41 0.55 0.21
C VAL A 69 17.13 0.52 1.03
N ALA A 70 16.08 -0.04 0.46
CA ALA A 70 14.84 -0.29 1.18
C ALA A 70 14.40 -1.75 1.05
N HIS A 71 13.61 -2.20 2.02
CA HIS A 71 13.09 -3.55 2.06
C HIS A 71 11.62 -3.61 2.50
N SER A 72 10.79 -4.37 1.77
CA SER A 72 9.44 -4.76 2.17
C SER A 72 9.37 -6.22 2.60
N THR A 73 8.54 -6.50 3.62
CA THR A 73 8.45 -7.84 4.20
C THR A 73 7.04 -8.19 4.63
N THR A 74 6.67 -9.46 4.46
CA THR A 74 5.39 -9.99 4.93
C THR A 74 5.42 -10.45 6.39
N GLN A 75 6.56 -10.34 7.10
CA GLN A 75 6.74 -10.89 8.44
C GLN A 75 5.71 -10.35 9.46
N ALA A 76 5.39 -9.05 9.44
CA ALA A 76 4.40 -8.48 10.36
C ALA A 76 3.00 -9.07 10.15
N THR A 77 2.55 -9.12 8.88
CA THR A 77 1.25 -9.70 8.53
C THR A 77 1.21 -11.19 8.86
N ASN A 78 2.28 -11.93 8.57
CA ASN A 78 2.34 -13.36 8.84
C ASN A 78 2.37 -13.66 10.35
N ALA A 79 3.10 -12.87 11.16
CA ALA A 79 3.10 -13.02 12.61
C ALA A 79 1.69 -12.93 13.19
N LEU A 80 0.90 -11.94 12.74
CA LEU A 80 -0.50 -11.78 13.15
C LEU A 80 -1.40 -12.91 12.64
N ILE A 81 -1.18 -13.41 11.42
CA ILE A 81 -1.95 -14.53 10.88
C ILE A 81 -1.57 -15.84 11.59
N GLU A 82 -0.31 -16.09 11.88
CA GLU A 82 0.14 -17.37 12.46
C GLU A 82 -0.06 -17.41 13.99
N GLY A 83 -0.24 -16.23 14.60
CA GLY A 83 -0.24 -16.06 16.05
C GLY A 83 1.16 -16.15 16.64
N ASP A 84 2.22 -15.97 15.84
CA ASP A 84 3.62 -15.86 16.28
C ASP A 84 3.87 -14.45 16.83
N VAL A 85 3.22 -14.15 17.96
CA VAL A 85 3.17 -12.84 18.59
C VAL A 85 3.50 -12.94 20.06
N ALA A 86 4.13 -11.88 20.57
CA ALA A 86 4.51 -11.78 21.97
C ALA A 86 3.29 -11.58 22.88
N LYS A 87 3.34 -12.18 24.07
CA LYS A 87 2.37 -11.86 25.14
C LYS A 87 2.61 -10.44 25.64
N VAL A 88 1.54 -9.64 25.73
CA VAL A 88 1.60 -8.20 26.03
C VAL A 88 1.15 -7.92 27.46
N GLY A 89 1.95 -7.13 28.19
CA GLY A 89 1.57 -6.52 29.46
C GLY A 89 1.09 -5.08 29.27
N ILE A 90 -0.16 -4.77 29.62
CA ILE A 90 -0.74 -3.42 29.48
C ILE A 90 -0.80 -2.72 30.84
N ILE A 91 -0.06 -1.63 30.98
CA ILE A 91 -0.13 -0.73 32.14
C ILE A 91 -1.05 0.44 31.79
N GLY A 92 -2.31 0.33 32.22
CA GLY A 92 -3.31 1.40 32.13
C GLY A 92 -3.10 2.46 33.21
N MET A 93 -3.28 3.74 32.88
CA MET A 93 -3.03 4.86 33.80
C MET A 93 -4.10 5.95 33.74
N ALA A 94 -4.35 6.61 34.87
CA ALA A 94 -5.20 7.81 34.96
C ALA A 94 -4.99 8.56 36.29
N LYS A 95 -5.52 9.78 36.41
CA LYS A 95 -5.41 10.62 37.62
C LYS A 95 -6.16 10.06 38.84
N GLY A 96 -7.18 9.23 38.62
CA GLY A 96 -8.01 8.60 39.67
C GLY A 96 -9.47 9.07 39.63
N GLY A 97 -10.26 8.79 40.68
CA GLY A 97 -11.69 9.15 40.74
C GLY A 97 -12.54 8.43 39.69
N LEU A 98 -13.58 9.11 39.18
CA LEU A 98 -14.45 8.62 38.10
C LEU A 98 -13.66 8.35 36.80
N GLU A 99 -12.73 9.25 36.45
CA GLU A 99 -11.81 9.06 35.31
C GLU A 99 -11.03 7.76 35.47
N GLY A 100 -10.43 7.52 36.65
CA GLY A 100 -9.67 6.31 36.91
C GLY A 100 -10.50 5.03 36.86
N PHE A 101 -11.77 5.08 37.29
CA PHE A 101 -12.69 3.94 37.17
C PHE A 101 -12.99 3.60 35.71
N LEU A 102 -13.34 4.61 34.90
CA LEU A 102 -13.61 4.43 33.46
C LEU A 102 -12.35 4.01 32.70
N ALA A 103 -11.22 4.67 32.95
CA ALA A 103 -9.95 4.36 32.33
C ALA A 103 -9.52 2.93 32.64
N LYS A 104 -9.62 2.48 33.89
CA LYS A 104 -9.31 1.09 34.27
C LYS A 104 -10.11 0.08 33.46
N LYS A 105 -11.42 0.32 33.26
CA LYS A 105 -12.27 -0.53 32.43
C LYS A 105 -11.88 -0.46 30.95
N GLN A 106 -11.55 0.72 30.43
CA GLN A 106 -11.23 0.95 29.02
C GLN A 106 -9.84 0.43 28.61
N THR A 107 -8.87 0.42 29.52
CA THR A 107 -7.52 -0.12 29.31
C THR A 107 -7.42 -1.59 29.65
N GLN A 108 -8.43 -2.16 30.32
CA GLN A 108 -8.51 -3.60 30.56
C GLN A 108 -8.98 -4.29 29.27
N ILE A 109 -8.01 -4.67 28.43
CA ILE A 109 -8.25 -5.32 27.15
C ILE A 109 -8.22 -6.84 27.37
N SER A 110 -9.23 -7.55 26.86
CA SER A 110 -9.20 -9.02 26.79
C SER A 110 -8.12 -9.48 25.81
N ASN A 111 -7.85 -10.78 25.74
CA ASN A 111 -7.11 -11.33 24.61
C ASN A 111 -7.71 -10.81 23.29
N ILE A 112 -6.84 -10.51 22.34
CA ILE A 112 -7.21 -9.95 21.05
C ILE A 112 -7.28 -11.11 20.06
N ASP A 113 -8.48 -11.41 19.57
CA ASP A 113 -8.69 -12.43 18.54
C ASP A 113 -8.10 -11.95 17.21
N LEU A 114 -7.34 -12.81 16.55
CA LEU A 114 -6.73 -12.55 15.24
C LEU A 114 -7.63 -13.03 14.08
N GLY A 115 -8.81 -13.56 14.38
CA GLY A 115 -9.85 -13.96 13.43
C GLY A 115 -9.69 -15.40 12.90
N ASN A 116 -8.80 -16.18 13.51
CA ASN A 116 -8.44 -17.53 13.05
C ASN A 116 -8.12 -18.49 14.21
N ASN A 117 -8.83 -18.32 15.33
CA ASN A 117 -8.61 -19.08 16.58
C ASN A 117 -7.21 -18.90 17.18
N LYS A 118 -6.49 -17.85 16.78
CA LYS A 118 -5.26 -17.38 17.41
C LYS A 118 -5.55 -16.07 18.14
N GLU A 119 -4.82 -15.83 19.22
CA GLU A 119 -5.02 -14.65 20.04
C GLU A 119 -3.69 -14.03 20.44
N ILE A 120 -3.68 -12.69 20.57
CA ILE A 120 -2.64 -12.00 21.35
C ILE A 120 -3.04 -12.12 22.82
N LEU A 121 -2.20 -12.79 23.61
CA LEU A 121 -2.41 -12.92 25.04
C LEU A 121 -2.11 -11.61 25.76
N ILE A 122 -3.04 -11.17 26.62
CA ILE A 122 -2.93 -9.89 27.34
C ILE A 122 -2.90 -10.10 28.85
N SER A 123 -1.94 -9.48 29.53
CA SER A 123 -1.98 -9.23 30.99
C SER A 123 -2.22 -7.75 31.24
N ASN A 124 -3.06 -7.40 32.22
CA ASN A 124 -3.46 -6.02 32.49
C ASN A 124 -3.09 -5.60 33.92
N CYS A 125 -2.51 -4.41 34.07
CA CYS A 125 -2.32 -3.72 35.35
C CYS A 125 -2.87 -2.29 35.22
N PHE A 126 -3.22 -1.69 36.35
CA PHE A 126 -3.69 -0.31 36.39
C PHE A 126 -3.02 0.48 37.51
N LEU A 127 -2.37 1.58 37.15
CA LEU A 127 -1.70 2.49 38.08
C LEU A 127 -2.41 3.85 38.12
N LYS A 128 -2.62 4.37 39.33
CA LYS A 128 -3.09 5.76 39.50
C LYS A 128 -1.86 6.66 39.43
N THR A 129 -1.87 7.69 38.58
CA THR A 129 -0.70 8.55 38.35
C THR A 129 -0.21 9.22 39.64
N LYS A 130 -1.12 9.60 40.55
CA LYS A 130 -0.77 10.13 41.89
C LYS A 130 0.04 9.18 42.78
N LYS A 131 0.04 7.89 42.47
CA LYS A 131 0.78 6.84 43.20
C LYS A 131 1.92 6.24 42.37
N MET A 132 2.18 6.77 41.18
CA MET A 132 3.28 6.31 40.36
C MET A 132 4.60 6.81 40.93
N THR A 133 5.39 5.87 41.44
CA THR A 133 6.81 5.99 41.72
C THR A 133 7.57 5.03 40.81
N GLU A 134 8.87 5.24 40.66
CA GLU A 134 9.76 4.35 39.93
C GLU A 134 9.62 2.89 40.42
N GLU A 135 9.67 2.68 41.73
CA GLU A 135 9.49 1.36 42.38
C GLU A 135 8.13 0.72 42.05
N SER A 136 7.04 1.51 42.06
CA SER A 136 5.71 0.98 41.76
C SER A 136 5.56 0.53 40.30
N VAL A 137 6.25 1.22 39.38
CA VAL A 137 6.25 0.90 37.95
C VAL A 137 7.14 -0.30 37.69
N GLU A 138 8.33 -0.34 38.29
CA GLU A 138 9.25 -1.48 38.21
C GLU A 138 8.59 -2.76 38.74
N LYS A 139 7.89 -2.68 39.89
CA LYS A 139 7.11 -3.80 40.42
C LYS A 139 6.03 -4.25 39.44
N ALA A 140 5.25 -3.32 38.87
CA ALA A 140 4.19 -3.66 37.92
C ALA A 140 4.74 -4.37 36.68
N ILE A 141 5.89 -3.90 36.16
CA ILE A 141 6.59 -4.52 35.03
C ILE A 141 7.08 -5.93 35.44
N SER A 142 7.73 -6.06 36.60
CA SER A 142 8.25 -7.35 37.08
C SER A 142 7.14 -8.39 37.29
N ASP A 143 6.01 -8.00 37.87
CA ASP A 143 4.84 -8.86 38.04
C ASP A 143 4.33 -9.36 36.67
N MET A 144 4.21 -8.46 35.67
CA MET A 144 3.77 -8.84 34.32
C MET A 144 4.74 -9.75 33.59
N VAL A 145 6.05 -9.50 33.70
CA VAL A 145 7.08 -10.37 33.11
C VAL A 145 7.07 -11.74 33.76
N SER A 146 6.83 -11.80 35.07
CA SER A 146 6.67 -13.07 35.80
C SER A 146 5.44 -13.85 35.33
N ASP A 147 4.38 -13.13 34.93
CA ASP A 147 3.21 -13.71 34.26
C ASP A 147 3.46 -14.05 32.78
N GLY A 148 4.68 -13.87 32.27
CA GLY A 148 5.09 -14.22 30.91
C GLY A 148 4.89 -13.13 29.86
N ALA A 149 4.61 -11.88 30.25
CA ALA A 149 4.64 -10.78 29.30
C ALA A 149 6.06 -10.58 28.77
N GLN A 150 6.20 -10.50 27.44
CA GLN A 150 7.49 -10.29 26.77
C GLN A 150 7.67 -8.83 26.36
N VAL A 151 6.58 -8.07 26.27
CA VAL A 151 6.54 -6.67 25.86
C VAL A 151 5.52 -5.90 26.69
N ILE A 152 5.77 -4.61 26.89
CA ILE A 152 4.92 -3.72 27.72
C ILE A 152 4.25 -2.65 26.86
N VAL A 153 3.02 -2.29 27.21
CA VAL A 153 2.29 -1.14 26.69
C VAL A 153 1.99 -0.18 27.83
N SER A 154 2.36 1.08 27.66
CA SER A 154 1.95 2.16 28.56
C SER A 154 0.80 2.95 27.93
N SER A 155 -0.34 3.03 28.62
CA SER A 155 -1.54 3.69 28.08
C SER A 155 -2.28 4.49 29.15
N MET A 156 -2.25 5.82 29.02
CA MET A 156 -2.86 6.75 29.96
C MET A 156 -4.11 7.42 29.38
N ALA A 157 -5.18 7.56 30.18
CA ALA A 157 -6.29 8.43 29.83
C ALA A 157 -5.79 9.87 29.58
N PHE A 158 -6.16 10.45 28.42
CA PHE A 158 -5.64 11.75 27.97
C PHE A 158 -4.10 11.77 27.77
N GLY A 159 -3.47 10.63 27.56
CA GLY A 159 -2.02 10.53 27.28
C GLY A 159 -1.58 11.23 25.99
N VAL A 160 -2.52 11.52 25.08
CA VAL A 160 -2.26 12.33 23.87
C VAL A 160 -2.04 13.81 24.21
N ASP A 161 -2.56 14.26 25.35
CA ASP A 161 -2.40 15.63 25.86
C ASP A 161 -1.18 15.74 26.80
N ASP A 162 -0.88 14.68 27.57
CA ASP A 162 0.30 14.57 28.43
C ASP A 162 0.90 13.15 28.41
N ALA A 163 2.00 13.00 27.70
CA ALA A 163 2.71 11.72 27.55
C ALA A 163 3.66 11.40 28.70
N GLY A 164 3.84 12.29 29.70
CA GLY A 164 4.85 12.14 30.75
C GLY A 164 4.80 10.78 31.49
N PRO A 165 3.63 10.37 32.02
CA PRO A 165 3.51 9.08 32.71
C PRO A 165 3.72 7.87 31.79
N GLU A 166 3.31 7.95 30.51
CA GLU A 166 3.57 6.88 29.54
C GLU A 166 5.08 6.75 29.24
N LYS A 167 5.80 7.88 29.16
CA LYS A 167 7.26 7.92 28.97
C LYS A 167 8.03 7.38 30.18
N LEU A 168 7.58 7.67 31.40
CA LEU A 168 8.21 7.12 32.61
C LEU A 168 8.23 5.59 32.61
N VAL A 169 7.12 4.97 32.20
CA VAL A 169 7.04 3.49 32.06
C VAL A 169 8.04 3.00 31.01
N TYR A 170 8.12 3.68 29.86
CA TYR A 170 9.08 3.34 28.81
C TYR A 170 10.53 3.45 29.29
N GLU A 171 10.89 4.50 30.00
CA GLU A 171 12.26 4.70 30.52
C GLU A 171 12.65 3.58 31.50
N ILE A 172 11.77 3.21 32.43
CA ILE A 172 12.02 2.16 33.42
C ILE A 172 12.13 0.79 32.73
N ALA A 173 11.19 0.45 31.85
CA ALA A 173 11.23 -0.82 31.12
C ALA A 173 12.47 -0.94 30.23
N SER A 174 12.92 0.18 29.63
CA SER A 174 14.12 0.23 28.79
C SER A 174 15.40 -0.07 29.57
N ARG A 175 15.51 0.34 30.85
CA ARG A 175 16.67 0.00 31.72
C ARG A 175 16.80 -1.50 31.93
N SER A 176 15.67 -2.20 31.99
CA SER A 176 15.59 -3.66 32.09
C SER A 176 15.55 -4.37 30.74
N LYS A 177 15.78 -3.65 29.63
CA LYS A 177 15.75 -4.15 28.24
C LYS A 177 14.43 -4.81 27.85
N ILE A 178 13.31 -4.39 28.45
CA ILE A 178 11.98 -4.90 28.12
C ILE A 178 11.39 -4.01 27.01
N PRO A 179 11.08 -4.57 25.82
CA PRO A 179 10.50 -3.79 24.72
C PRO A 179 9.18 -3.16 25.14
N THR A 180 9.00 -1.87 24.87
CA THR A 180 7.85 -1.10 25.35
C THR A 180 7.27 -0.20 24.27
N THR A 181 5.94 -0.18 24.16
CA THR A 181 5.17 0.72 23.28
C THR A 181 4.43 1.78 24.10
N ILE A 182 4.62 3.05 23.72
CA ILE A 182 3.87 4.20 24.25
C ILE A 182 2.62 4.40 23.40
N ALA A 183 1.44 4.29 24.01
CA ALA A 183 0.19 4.32 23.26
C ALA A 183 -0.08 5.68 22.57
N SER A 184 0.33 6.81 23.15
CA SER A 184 0.18 8.14 22.54
C SER A 184 1.20 8.45 21.44
N ASP A 185 2.27 7.65 21.30
CA ASP A 185 3.25 7.82 20.24
C ASP A 185 2.82 7.11 18.95
N ILE A 186 1.99 6.07 19.06
CA ILE A 186 1.37 5.40 17.90
C ILE A 186 0.36 6.32 17.21
N THR A 187 -0.49 7.00 17.98
CA THR A 187 -1.54 7.90 17.46
C THR A 187 -1.88 8.98 18.48
N LYS A 188 -2.15 10.19 17.98
CA LYS A 188 -2.62 11.33 18.78
C LYS A 188 -4.15 11.44 18.83
N LEU A 189 -4.87 10.45 18.29
CA LEU A 189 -6.33 10.41 18.33
C LEU A 189 -6.87 9.96 19.69
N TYR A 190 -8.04 10.49 20.06
CA TYR A 190 -8.80 10.05 21.23
C TYR A 190 -9.39 8.63 21.05
N GLY A 191 -10.01 8.10 22.11
CA GLY A 191 -10.57 6.75 22.13
C GLY A 191 -9.63 5.75 22.81
N LEU A 192 -9.60 5.79 24.14
CA LEU A 192 -8.66 5.05 24.98
C LEU A 192 -8.62 3.56 24.65
N THR A 193 -9.76 2.87 24.60
CA THR A 193 -9.81 1.43 24.29
C THR A 193 -9.21 1.08 22.91
N ARG A 194 -9.53 1.83 21.86
CA ARG A 194 -8.99 1.60 20.50
C ARG A 194 -7.49 1.90 20.45
N ARG A 195 -7.04 2.97 21.12
CA ARG A 195 -5.62 3.33 21.21
C ARG A 195 -4.81 2.29 21.99
N THR A 196 -5.29 1.86 23.16
CA THR A 196 -4.66 0.79 23.96
C THR A 196 -4.58 -0.52 23.17
N ARG A 197 -5.66 -0.91 22.47
CA ARG A 197 -5.66 -2.11 21.60
C ARG A 197 -4.67 -1.99 20.45
N THR A 198 -4.63 -0.84 19.79
CA THR A 198 -3.67 -0.56 18.70
C THR A 198 -2.23 -0.66 19.20
N ALA A 199 -1.93 -0.10 20.38
CA ALA A 199 -0.63 -0.20 21.01
C ALA A 199 -0.27 -1.65 21.39
N ALA A 200 -1.24 -2.46 21.82
CA ALA A 200 -1.03 -3.88 22.10
C ALA A 200 -0.70 -4.69 20.85
N ILE A 201 -1.42 -4.47 19.75
CA ILE A 201 -1.11 -5.10 18.44
C ILE A 201 0.29 -4.70 17.95
N ASN A 202 0.65 -3.43 18.12
CA ASN A 202 2.00 -2.95 17.79
C ASN A 202 3.08 -3.62 18.64
N ALA A 203 2.88 -3.69 19.95
CA ALA A 203 3.83 -4.30 20.87
C ALA A 203 4.00 -5.80 20.60
N SER A 204 2.91 -6.52 20.28
CA SER A 204 2.93 -7.96 20.14
C SER A 204 3.84 -8.45 18.99
N ILE A 205 4.00 -7.67 17.94
CA ILE A 205 4.87 -8.04 16.81
C ILE A 205 6.30 -7.46 16.93
N LEU A 206 6.54 -6.60 17.92
CA LEU A 206 7.80 -5.86 18.04
C LEU A 206 9.04 -6.77 18.09
N PRO A 207 9.11 -7.84 18.90
CA PRO A 207 10.30 -8.68 18.96
C PRO A 207 10.64 -9.32 17.61
N LYS A 208 9.64 -9.93 16.95
CA LYS A 208 9.79 -10.58 15.65
C LYS A 208 10.29 -9.62 14.57
N MET A 209 9.75 -8.41 14.56
CA MET A 209 10.12 -7.39 13.58
C MET A 209 11.53 -6.83 13.83
N LEU A 210 11.92 -6.67 15.10
CA LEU A 210 13.28 -6.25 15.46
C LEU A 210 14.33 -7.26 15.02
N ASP A 211 14.09 -8.56 15.23
CA ASP A 211 14.99 -9.63 14.82
C ASP A 211 15.17 -9.62 13.29
N THR A 212 14.06 -9.53 12.56
CA THR A 212 14.06 -9.49 11.08
C THR A 212 14.84 -8.27 10.56
N ALA A 213 14.56 -7.08 11.09
CA ALA A 213 15.21 -5.86 10.64
C ALA A 213 16.71 -5.82 10.96
N THR A 214 17.09 -6.24 12.17
CA THR A 214 18.50 -6.27 12.59
C THR A 214 19.31 -7.27 11.76
N SER A 215 18.73 -8.45 11.48
CA SER A 215 19.37 -9.44 10.62
C SER A 215 19.55 -8.94 9.19
N THR A 216 18.54 -8.24 8.66
CA THR A 216 18.60 -7.64 7.32
C THR A 216 19.62 -6.50 7.25
N GLU A 217 19.65 -5.62 8.25
CA GLU A 217 20.61 -4.52 8.33
C GLU A 217 22.05 -5.03 8.39
N GLY A 218 22.34 -5.98 9.28
CA GLY A 218 23.66 -6.61 9.37
C GLY A 218 24.10 -7.21 8.04
N SER A 219 23.16 -7.83 7.33
CA SER A 219 23.42 -8.43 6.02
C SER A 219 23.75 -7.41 4.92
N VAL A 220 23.04 -6.28 4.87
CA VAL A 220 23.33 -5.19 3.92
C VAL A 220 24.70 -4.58 4.21
N ARG A 221 25.05 -4.43 5.50
CA ARG A 221 26.36 -3.94 5.94
C ARG A 221 27.50 -4.90 5.56
N GLU A 222 27.30 -6.21 5.70
CA GLU A 222 28.27 -7.22 5.26
C GLU A 222 28.53 -7.19 3.75
N ALA A 223 27.60 -6.69 2.94
CA ALA A 223 27.78 -6.51 1.50
C ALA A 223 28.57 -5.23 1.13
N GLY A 224 29.06 -4.47 2.13
CA GLY A 224 29.85 -3.25 1.92
C GLY A 224 29.02 -1.98 1.74
N VAL A 225 27.69 -2.07 1.84
CA VAL A 225 26.78 -0.93 1.66
C VAL A 225 26.59 -0.19 2.97
N ASN A 226 26.90 1.11 2.97
CA ASN A 226 26.99 1.91 4.18
C ASN A 226 25.79 2.83 4.44
N VAL A 227 24.82 2.86 3.54
CA VAL A 227 23.60 3.65 3.74
C VAL A 227 22.66 2.99 4.75
N PRO A 228 21.86 3.78 5.50
CA PRO A 228 20.83 3.22 6.38
C PRO A 228 19.86 2.32 5.63
N LEU A 229 19.48 1.19 6.23
CA LEU A 229 18.44 0.34 5.69
C LEU A 229 17.07 0.95 5.99
N MET A 230 16.31 1.21 4.94
CA MET A 230 14.94 1.69 5.03
C MET A 230 13.95 0.52 5.04
N ILE A 231 12.87 0.65 5.79
CA ILE A 231 11.81 -0.35 5.93
C ILE A 231 10.53 0.19 5.30
N MET A 232 9.95 -0.60 4.39
CA MET A 232 8.70 -0.27 3.73
C MET A 232 7.52 -0.27 4.72
N ARG A 233 6.68 0.76 4.63
CA ARG A 233 5.43 0.92 5.36
C ARG A 233 4.23 0.49 4.51
N GLY A 234 3.17 0.08 5.17
CA GLY A 234 1.89 -0.29 4.56
C GLY A 234 1.13 0.88 3.94
N ASP A 235 1.51 2.13 4.24
CA ASP A 235 0.93 3.35 3.65
C ASP A 235 1.71 3.87 2.43
N GLY A 236 2.65 3.07 1.90
CA GLY A 236 3.43 3.40 0.71
C GLY A 236 4.70 4.24 0.98
N GLY A 237 4.99 4.57 2.23
CA GLY A 237 6.25 5.22 2.59
C GLY A 237 7.35 4.25 2.99
N VAL A 238 8.53 4.79 3.30
CA VAL A 238 9.60 4.08 4.03
C VAL A 238 9.96 4.80 5.33
N MET A 239 10.59 4.08 6.25
CA MET A 239 11.14 4.63 7.50
C MET A 239 12.43 3.92 7.90
N GLU A 240 13.30 4.58 8.65
CA GLU A 240 14.46 3.93 9.25
C GLU A 240 14.08 2.90 10.34
N ILE A 241 15.01 1.99 10.63
CA ILE A 241 14.85 0.96 11.66
C ILE A 241 14.56 1.56 13.03
N ALA A 242 15.18 2.70 13.38
CA ALA A 242 14.96 3.38 14.65
C ALA A 242 13.48 3.70 14.88
N GLU A 243 12.79 4.16 13.84
CA GLU A 243 11.37 4.46 13.89
C GLU A 243 10.50 3.20 13.83
N MET A 244 10.93 2.21 13.05
CA MET A 244 10.30 0.88 13.04
C MET A 244 10.27 0.25 14.44
N LYS A 245 11.28 0.47 15.31
CA LYS A 245 11.27 -0.03 16.70
C LYS A 245 10.13 0.53 17.54
N ARG A 246 9.63 1.72 17.21
CA ARG A 246 8.52 2.36 17.91
C ARG A 246 7.18 1.90 17.33
N ARG A 247 7.09 1.82 16.00
CA ARG A 247 5.85 1.57 15.25
C ARG A 247 5.98 0.40 14.25
N PRO A 248 6.37 -0.83 14.66
CA PRO A 248 6.53 -1.95 13.73
C PRO A 248 5.24 -2.31 12.99
N VAL A 249 4.07 -1.99 13.56
CA VAL A 249 2.76 -2.26 12.94
C VAL A 249 2.55 -1.50 11.63
N LEU A 250 3.28 -0.40 11.42
CA LEU A 250 3.24 0.33 10.15
C LEU A 250 3.81 -0.48 8.99
N THR A 251 4.53 -1.59 9.25
CA THR A 251 5.05 -2.48 8.19
C THR A 251 4.03 -3.53 7.73
N MET A 252 2.86 -3.60 8.37
CA MET A 252 1.77 -4.47 7.96
C MET A 252 1.30 -4.08 6.56
N LEU A 253 1.11 -5.07 5.68
CA LEU A 253 0.79 -4.87 4.26
C LEU A 253 1.87 -4.08 3.47
N SER A 254 3.13 -4.05 3.91
CA SER A 254 4.21 -3.34 3.20
C SER A 254 4.48 -3.88 1.79
N GLY A 255 4.36 -5.20 1.56
CA GLY A 255 4.50 -5.81 0.23
C GLY A 255 3.46 -5.28 -0.77
N PRO A 256 2.15 -5.46 -0.52
CA PRO A 256 1.11 -4.86 -1.35
C PRO A 256 1.26 -3.35 -1.52
N ALA A 257 1.70 -2.66 -0.47
CA ALA A 257 1.94 -1.23 -0.53
C ALA A 257 3.07 -0.85 -1.49
N ALA A 258 4.19 -1.56 -1.46
CA ALA A 258 5.30 -1.35 -2.39
C ALA A 258 4.84 -1.53 -3.83
N SER A 259 3.98 -2.51 -4.03
CA SER A 259 3.43 -2.88 -5.32
C SER A 259 2.50 -1.78 -5.91
N VAL A 260 1.66 -1.17 -5.06
CA VAL A 260 0.89 0.04 -5.40
C VAL A 260 1.83 1.22 -5.70
N MET A 261 2.88 1.42 -4.90
CA MET A 261 3.85 2.50 -5.12
C MET A 261 4.65 2.33 -6.40
N GLY A 262 5.05 1.10 -6.75
CA GLY A 262 5.68 0.80 -8.04
C GLY A 262 4.74 1.16 -9.19
N SER A 263 3.45 0.82 -9.07
CA SER A 263 2.46 1.21 -10.08
C SER A 263 2.27 2.72 -10.19
N LEU A 264 2.26 3.44 -9.08
CA LEU A 264 2.16 4.89 -9.08
C LEU A 264 3.41 5.56 -9.66
N MET A 265 4.60 5.18 -9.19
CA MET A 265 5.83 5.92 -9.47
C MET A 265 6.52 5.47 -10.77
N TYR A 266 6.54 4.17 -11.04
CA TYR A 266 7.18 3.62 -12.23
C TYR A 266 6.24 3.60 -13.43
N LEU A 267 5.00 3.13 -13.25
CA LEU A 267 4.02 3.04 -14.34
C LEU A 267 3.23 4.33 -14.54
N ARG A 268 3.38 5.30 -13.64
CA ARG A 268 2.66 6.58 -13.69
C ARG A 268 1.14 6.39 -13.72
N ALA A 269 0.65 5.38 -13.01
CA ALA A 269 -0.78 5.16 -12.86
C ALA A 269 -1.41 6.32 -12.08
N SER A 270 -2.48 6.92 -12.62
CA SER A 270 -3.16 8.08 -12.00
C SER A 270 -4.51 7.69 -11.40
N ASN A 271 -5.43 7.19 -12.22
CA ASN A 271 -6.67 6.55 -11.79
C ASN A 271 -6.66 5.09 -12.22
N GLY A 272 -6.71 4.17 -11.27
CA GLY A 272 -6.69 2.75 -11.58
C GLY A 272 -6.94 1.86 -10.37
N VAL A 273 -7.48 0.68 -10.66
CA VAL A 273 -7.53 -0.41 -9.71
C VAL A 273 -6.27 -1.23 -9.91
N TYR A 274 -5.42 -1.15 -8.91
CA TYR A 274 -4.20 -1.92 -8.81
C TYR A 274 -4.56 -3.38 -8.55
N PHE A 275 -3.99 -4.29 -9.36
CA PHE A 275 -4.38 -5.70 -9.38
C PHE A 275 -3.13 -6.60 -9.35
N GLU A 276 -2.60 -6.83 -8.15
CA GLU A 276 -1.45 -7.72 -7.96
C GLU A 276 -1.90 -9.17 -7.93
N VAL A 277 -1.32 -10.01 -8.77
CA VAL A 277 -1.58 -11.44 -8.74
C VAL A 277 -0.26 -12.18 -8.50
N GLY A 278 -0.19 -12.81 -7.33
CA GLY A 278 0.90 -13.73 -6.97
C GLY A 278 0.57 -15.19 -7.30
N GLY A 279 1.31 -16.10 -6.67
CA GLY A 279 0.99 -17.54 -6.68
C GLY A 279 -0.10 -17.92 -5.67
N THR A 280 -0.20 -17.19 -4.56
CA THR A 280 -1.08 -17.55 -3.42
C THR A 280 -2.24 -16.58 -3.23
N THR A 281 -1.98 -15.28 -3.38
CA THR A 281 -2.95 -14.22 -3.11
C THR A 281 -3.03 -13.22 -4.25
N THR A 282 -4.18 -12.55 -4.34
CA THR A 282 -4.37 -11.34 -5.16
C THR A 282 -4.57 -10.16 -4.23
N ASN A 283 -3.87 -9.05 -4.50
CA ASN A 283 -3.99 -7.80 -3.75
C ASN A 283 -4.64 -6.75 -4.65
N ILE A 284 -5.73 -6.15 -4.19
CA ILE A 284 -6.49 -5.16 -4.96
C ILE A 284 -6.50 -3.84 -4.21
N GLY A 285 -5.96 -2.80 -4.82
CA GLY A 285 -5.90 -1.44 -4.27
C GLY A 285 -6.41 -0.41 -5.26
N VAL A 286 -6.53 0.84 -4.80
CA VAL A 286 -6.97 1.96 -5.65
C VAL A 286 -5.90 3.05 -5.66
N ILE A 287 -5.59 3.54 -6.86
CA ILE A 287 -4.90 4.79 -7.07
C ILE A 287 -5.93 5.76 -7.65
N LYS A 288 -6.07 6.92 -7.03
CA LYS A 288 -6.96 8.00 -7.45
C LYS A 288 -6.19 9.32 -7.49
N ASN A 289 -6.27 10.03 -8.61
CA ASN A 289 -5.61 11.31 -8.85
C ASN A 289 -4.10 11.26 -8.54
N GLY A 290 -3.42 10.20 -8.97
CA GLY A 290 -1.99 10.02 -8.73
C GLY A 290 -1.64 9.83 -7.25
N ARG A 291 -2.60 9.39 -6.42
CA ARG A 291 -2.40 9.09 -5.00
C ARG A 291 -2.99 7.75 -4.63
N PRO A 292 -2.30 6.98 -3.78
CA PRO A 292 -2.81 5.69 -3.37
C PRO A 292 -3.85 5.90 -2.25
N ALA A 293 -4.93 5.12 -2.28
CA ALA A 293 -6.00 5.22 -1.31
C ALA A 293 -5.57 4.67 0.07
N ILE A 294 -5.84 5.43 1.14
CA ILE A 294 -5.47 5.09 2.52
C ILE A 294 -6.71 4.92 3.38
N ASP A 295 -6.66 3.98 4.31
CA ASP A 295 -7.63 3.81 5.38
C ASP A 295 -6.96 3.22 6.63
N TYR A 296 -7.70 3.15 7.74
CA TYR A 296 -7.26 2.43 8.91
C TYR A 296 -7.34 0.91 8.70
N SER A 297 -6.26 0.23 9.02
CA SER A 297 -6.23 -1.22 8.98
C SER A 297 -7.08 -1.85 10.09
N ILE A 298 -7.60 -3.05 9.78
CA ILE A 298 -8.38 -3.89 10.70
C ILE A 298 -7.59 -5.18 10.93
N VAL A 299 -7.41 -5.56 12.20
CA VAL A 299 -6.68 -6.78 12.57
C VAL A 299 -7.62 -7.70 13.36
N GLY A 300 -7.89 -8.90 12.86
CA GLY A 300 -8.80 -9.85 13.52
C GLY A 300 -10.21 -9.31 13.78
N GLY A 301 -10.70 -8.43 12.90
CA GLY A 301 -11.99 -7.72 13.09
C GLY A 301 -11.92 -6.55 14.07
N HIS A 302 -10.75 -6.22 14.63
CA HIS A 302 -10.56 -5.08 15.51
C HIS A 302 -10.09 -3.84 14.72
N PRO A 303 -10.87 -2.73 14.70
CA PRO A 303 -10.43 -1.48 14.09
C PRO A 303 -9.23 -0.89 14.84
N THR A 304 -8.19 -0.47 14.10
CA THR A 304 -6.97 0.12 14.66
C THR A 304 -6.83 1.58 14.25
N TYR A 305 -5.87 2.33 14.80
CA TYR A 305 -5.50 3.66 14.29
C TYR A 305 -4.26 3.64 13.39
N ILE A 306 -4.02 2.51 12.71
CA ILE A 306 -2.84 2.33 11.86
C ILE A 306 -3.23 2.62 10.42
N ASN A 307 -2.71 3.72 9.89
CA ASN A 307 -2.84 4.08 8.48
C ASN A 307 -2.15 3.04 7.61
N SER A 308 -2.86 2.57 6.59
CA SER A 308 -2.37 1.61 5.62
C SER A 308 -3.08 1.89 4.29
N LEU A 309 -2.49 1.44 3.19
CA LEU A 309 -3.21 1.45 1.92
C LEU A 309 -4.44 0.58 2.02
N ASP A 310 -5.56 1.05 1.48
CA ASP A 310 -6.80 0.27 1.46
C ASP A 310 -6.71 -0.81 0.38
N VAL A 311 -6.01 -1.89 0.76
CA VAL A 311 -5.76 -3.05 -0.09
C VAL A 311 -6.58 -4.22 0.43
N ARG A 312 -7.27 -4.88 -0.49
CA ARG A 312 -8.04 -6.10 -0.24
C ARG A 312 -7.21 -7.29 -0.67
N VAL A 313 -6.92 -8.18 0.27
CA VAL A 313 -6.15 -9.40 0.03
C VAL A 313 -7.12 -10.57 -0.12
N LEU A 314 -7.04 -11.30 -1.24
CA LEU A 314 -7.87 -12.46 -1.51
C LEU A 314 -7.01 -13.72 -1.70
N GLY A 315 -7.47 -14.85 -1.15
CA GLY A 315 -6.87 -16.18 -1.34
C GLY A 315 -7.17 -16.80 -2.71
N VAL A 316 -7.18 -16.02 -3.78
CA VAL A 316 -7.37 -16.50 -5.15
C VAL A 316 -6.35 -15.80 -6.04
N ALA A 317 -5.51 -16.56 -6.74
CA ALA A 317 -4.34 -16.08 -7.47
C ALA A 317 -3.95 -17.06 -8.58
N GLY A 318 -2.83 -16.84 -9.27
CA GLY A 318 -2.39 -17.69 -10.38
C GLY A 318 -2.19 -19.16 -9.99
N GLY A 319 -1.76 -19.42 -8.76
CA GLY A 319 -1.51 -20.77 -8.23
C GLY A 319 -2.62 -21.38 -7.41
N SER A 320 -3.78 -20.74 -7.33
CA SER A 320 -4.92 -21.29 -6.57
C SER A 320 -5.39 -22.61 -7.17
N MET A 321 -5.51 -23.61 -6.31
CA MET A 321 -5.91 -24.95 -6.69
C MET A 321 -7.41 -25.03 -6.95
N VAL A 322 -7.79 -25.91 -7.86
CA VAL A 322 -9.17 -26.20 -8.20
C VAL A 322 -9.78 -27.19 -7.21
N ARG A 323 -11.02 -26.92 -6.77
CA ARG A 323 -11.90 -27.88 -6.10
C ARG A 323 -13.01 -28.27 -7.05
N ALA A 324 -13.27 -29.57 -7.20
CA ALA A 324 -14.21 -30.06 -8.21
C ALA A 324 -14.93 -31.34 -7.76
N ASP A 325 -16.04 -31.62 -8.42
CA ASP A 325 -16.73 -32.91 -8.38
C ASP A 325 -17.14 -33.35 -9.79
N LYS A 326 -17.99 -34.38 -9.87
CA LYS A 326 -18.50 -34.91 -11.15
C LYS A 326 -19.31 -33.91 -11.97
N ASN A 327 -19.80 -32.82 -11.36
CA ASN A 327 -20.60 -31.79 -12.03
C ASN A 327 -19.72 -30.63 -12.55
N GLY A 328 -18.41 -30.62 -12.25
CA GLY A 328 -17.48 -29.59 -12.68
C GLY A 328 -16.76 -28.93 -11.51
N VAL A 329 -16.37 -27.68 -11.72
CA VAL A 329 -15.60 -26.89 -10.74
C VAL A 329 -16.53 -26.35 -9.65
N ILE A 330 -16.27 -26.73 -8.40
CA ILE A 330 -16.99 -26.25 -7.22
C ILE A 330 -16.47 -24.88 -6.83
N ASP A 331 -15.14 -24.77 -6.69
CA ASP A 331 -14.47 -23.59 -6.16
C ASP A 331 -12.98 -23.52 -6.60
N VAL A 332 -12.35 -22.36 -6.42
CA VAL A 332 -10.92 -22.15 -6.69
C VAL A 332 -10.25 -21.46 -5.49
N GLY A 333 -9.19 -22.05 -4.95
CA GLY A 333 -8.60 -21.66 -3.68
C GLY A 333 -9.44 -22.11 -2.46
N PRO A 334 -9.14 -21.61 -1.24
CA PRO A 334 -8.06 -20.69 -0.92
C PRO A 334 -6.66 -21.32 -0.93
N ARG A 335 -6.54 -22.65 -1.05
CA ARG A 335 -5.22 -23.30 -1.13
C ARG A 335 -4.55 -23.03 -2.46
N SER A 336 -3.25 -22.78 -2.38
CA SER A 336 -2.35 -22.69 -3.54
C SER A 336 -1.54 -23.98 -3.68
N ALA A 337 -1.10 -24.28 -4.89
CA ALA A 337 -0.32 -25.48 -5.19
C ALA A 337 0.98 -25.55 -4.37
N HIS A 338 1.65 -24.41 -4.14
CA HIS A 338 2.86 -24.33 -3.31
C HIS A 338 2.61 -24.80 -1.86
N ILE A 339 1.50 -24.39 -1.25
CA ILE A 339 1.13 -24.81 0.11
C ILE A 339 0.85 -26.32 0.16
N ALA A 340 0.30 -26.87 -0.92
CA ALA A 340 0.01 -28.30 -1.06
C ALA A 340 1.24 -29.15 -1.43
N GLY A 341 2.40 -28.53 -1.72
CA GLY A 341 3.58 -29.23 -2.20
C GLY A 341 3.41 -29.83 -3.59
N LEU A 342 2.59 -29.20 -4.45
CA LEU A 342 2.35 -29.63 -5.83
C LEU A 342 2.84 -28.59 -6.82
N ASP A 343 3.33 -29.08 -7.96
CA ASP A 343 3.70 -28.23 -9.09
C ASP A 343 2.49 -27.92 -9.99
N TYR A 344 2.56 -26.79 -10.68
CA TYR A 344 1.50 -26.33 -11.57
C TYR A 344 1.67 -27.10 -12.87
N SER A 345 0.61 -27.74 -13.36
CA SER A 345 0.72 -28.55 -14.58
C SER A 345 1.18 -27.75 -15.80
N VAL A 346 0.87 -26.45 -15.86
CA VAL A 346 1.29 -25.55 -16.94
C VAL A 346 2.79 -25.28 -16.98
N PHE A 347 3.51 -25.44 -15.87
CA PHE A 347 4.97 -25.29 -15.81
C PHE A 347 5.70 -26.64 -15.84
N THR A 348 4.97 -27.73 -16.11
CA THR A 348 5.54 -29.07 -16.29
C THR A 348 5.77 -29.34 -17.78
N GLU A 349 6.79 -30.14 -18.11
CA GLU A 349 7.03 -30.62 -19.47
C GLU A 349 5.87 -31.51 -19.95
N ALA A 350 5.36 -31.26 -21.16
CA ALA A 350 4.18 -31.95 -21.68
C ALA A 350 4.39 -33.46 -21.85
N GLU A 351 5.63 -33.90 -22.05
CA GLU A 351 6.05 -35.29 -22.20
C GLU A 351 5.96 -36.07 -20.89
N LYS A 352 6.03 -35.39 -19.74
CA LYS A 352 5.87 -35.99 -18.41
C LYS A 352 4.40 -36.27 -18.08
N ILE A 353 3.47 -35.50 -18.66
CA ILE A 353 2.03 -35.65 -18.39
C ILE A 353 1.45 -36.79 -19.25
N LYS A 354 1.77 -38.03 -18.89
CA LYS A 354 1.24 -39.27 -19.49
C LYS A 354 0.33 -39.99 -18.51
N GLY A 355 -0.70 -40.66 -19.05
CA GLY A 355 -1.66 -41.43 -18.25
C GLY A 355 -2.35 -40.63 -17.14
N ALA A 356 -2.53 -39.32 -17.34
CA ALA A 356 -3.03 -38.39 -16.34
C ALA A 356 -4.41 -38.83 -15.80
N LYS A 357 -4.51 -38.99 -14.48
CA LYS A 357 -5.76 -39.32 -13.78
C LYS A 357 -6.03 -38.31 -12.68
N VAL A 358 -7.27 -37.82 -12.64
CA VAL A 358 -7.71 -36.93 -11.56
C VAL A 358 -7.75 -37.69 -10.22
N GLU A 359 -7.32 -37.03 -9.16
CA GLU A 359 -7.39 -37.48 -7.77
C GLU A 359 -7.89 -36.31 -6.92
N PHE A 360 -8.67 -36.64 -5.89
CA PHE A 360 -9.17 -35.65 -4.93
C PHE A 360 -8.51 -35.90 -3.57
N PHE A 361 -8.09 -34.83 -2.89
CA PHE A 361 -7.41 -34.94 -1.61
C PHE A 361 -7.59 -33.69 -0.75
N SER A 362 -7.12 -33.77 0.51
CA SER A 362 -7.07 -32.68 1.48
C SER A 362 -5.62 -32.17 1.58
N PRO A 363 -5.29 -30.94 1.12
CA PRO A 363 -3.91 -30.43 1.12
C PRO A 363 -3.29 -30.29 2.51
N LYS A 364 -4.07 -29.83 3.49
CA LYS A 364 -3.70 -29.73 4.90
C LYS A 364 -4.79 -30.36 5.79
N PRO A 365 -4.47 -30.70 7.05
CA PRO A 365 -5.50 -31.12 8.01
C PRO A 365 -6.59 -30.06 8.14
N GLY A 366 -7.86 -30.48 8.01
CA GLY A 366 -9.04 -29.60 8.09
C GLY A 366 -9.47 -28.98 6.76
N ASP A 367 -8.69 -29.15 5.68
CA ASP A 367 -9.14 -28.76 4.35
C ASP A 367 -10.25 -29.70 3.82
N PRO A 368 -11.13 -29.22 2.94
CA PRO A 368 -11.99 -30.08 2.13
C PRO A 368 -11.19 -31.14 1.36
N ALA A 369 -11.77 -32.32 1.16
CA ALA A 369 -11.12 -33.43 0.44
C ALA A 369 -11.35 -33.42 -1.09
N ASP A 370 -11.88 -32.31 -1.62
CA ASP A 370 -12.29 -32.13 -3.01
C ASP A 370 -11.27 -31.31 -3.84
N TYR A 371 -10.06 -31.07 -3.32
CA TYR A 371 -8.99 -30.44 -4.09
C TYR A 371 -8.42 -31.37 -5.14
N VAL A 372 -8.21 -30.83 -6.34
CA VAL A 372 -7.75 -31.59 -7.50
C VAL A 372 -6.24 -31.75 -7.49
N ALA A 373 -5.79 -33.00 -7.56
CA ALA A 373 -4.46 -33.39 -8.03
C ALA A 373 -4.60 -34.20 -9.33
N VAL A 374 -3.56 -34.17 -10.15
CA VAL A 374 -3.45 -34.98 -11.35
C VAL A 374 -2.26 -35.91 -11.15
N ARG A 375 -2.54 -37.19 -10.97
CA ARG A 375 -1.53 -38.24 -10.84
C ARG A 375 -1.09 -38.69 -12.22
N LEU A 376 0.22 -38.65 -12.44
CA LEU A 376 0.86 -39.05 -13.68
C LEU A 376 1.17 -40.56 -13.66
N GLU A 377 1.46 -41.13 -14.82
CA GLU A 377 1.90 -42.53 -14.95
C GLU A 377 3.18 -42.83 -14.15
N SER A 378 4.06 -41.84 -13.99
CA SER A 378 5.27 -41.93 -13.14
C SER A 378 4.97 -42.05 -11.64
N GLY A 379 3.73 -41.76 -11.22
CA GLY A 379 3.33 -41.66 -9.82
C GLY A 379 3.47 -40.25 -9.23
N GLU A 380 4.14 -39.33 -9.92
CA GLU A 380 4.21 -37.92 -9.54
C GLU A 380 2.83 -37.25 -9.57
N ARG A 381 2.68 -36.17 -8.79
CA ARG A 381 1.44 -35.39 -8.71
C ARG A 381 1.70 -33.96 -9.11
N VAL A 382 0.87 -33.45 -10.01
CA VAL A 382 0.75 -32.02 -10.34
C VAL A 382 -0.67 -31.56 -10.03
N THR A 383 -0.96 -30.27 -10.15
CA THR A 383 -2.32 -29.75 -9.98
C THR A 383 -2.72 -28.76 -11.09
N ILE A 384 -4.02 -28.53 -11.20
CA ILE A 384 -4.64 -27.55 -12.09
C ILE A 384 -4.82 -26.25 -11.30
N THR A 385 -4.43 -25.12 -11.89
CA THR A 385 -4.53 -23.79 -11.29
C THR A 385 -5.17 -22.77 -12.24
N ASN A 386 -5.42 -21.55 -11.76
CA ASN A 386 -5.84 -20.42 -12.60
C ASN A 386 -4.85 -20.15 -13.75
N SER A 387 -3.54 -20.24 -13.51
CA SER A 387 -2.54 -20.11 -14.59
C SER A 387 -2.71 -21.19 -15.66
N CYS A 388 -3.09 -22.42 -15.30
CA CYS A 388 -3.37 -23.48 -16.27
C CYS A 388 -4.59 -23.11 -17.13
N ALA A 389 -5.69 -22.70 -16.50
CA ALA A 389 -6.91 -22.32 -17.20
C ALA A 389 -6.68 -21.13 -18.16
N ALA A 390 -5.99 -20.09 -17.69
CA ALA A 390 -5.74 -18.89 -18.49
C ALA A 390 -4.84 -19.16 -19.71
N ASN A 391 -3.82 -20.02 -19.58
CA ASN A 391 -2.99 -20.45 -20.71
C ASN A 391 -3.81 -21.29 -21.72
N VAL A 392 -4.69 -22.18 -21.24
CA VAL A 392 -5.57 -22.98 -22.12
C VAL A 392 -6.55 -22.12 -22.92
N LEU A 393 -7.07 -21.05 -22.31
CA LEU A 393 -7.98 -20.11 -22.97
C LEU A 393 -7.27 -19.08 -23.86
N GLY A 394 -5.93 -19.11 -23.95
CA GLY A 394 -5.16 -18.17 -24.76
C GLY A 394 -5.08 -16.73 -24.20
N LEU A 395 -5.44 -16.54 -22.93
CA LEU A 395 -5.39 -15.23 -22.25
C LEU A 395 -3.96 -14.82 -21.90
N VAL A 396 -3.09 -15.81 -21.69
CA VAL A 396 -1.68 -15.61 -21.40
C VAL A 396 -0.87 -15.78 -22.69
N LYS A 397 -0.03 -14.79 -23.02
CA LYS A 397 0.79 -14.75 -24.23
C LYS A 397 2.27 -14.99 -23.91
N PRO A 398 3.11 -15.40 -24.87
CA PRO A 398 4.53 -15.73 -24.64
C PRO A 398 5.37 -14.66 -23.92
N GLU A 399 5.02 -13.39 -24.10
CA GLU A 399 5.67 -12.26 -23.42
C GLU A 399 5.33 -12.14 -21.93
N HIS A 400 4.25 -12.77 -21.47
CA HIS A 400 3.82 -12.72 -20.08
C HIS A 400 4.61 -13.71 -19.23
N PHE A 401 4.99 -13.29 -18.02
CA PHE A 401 5.73 -14.11 -17.06
C PHE A 401 5.03 -15.44 -16.71
N SER A 402 3.69 -15.46 -16.67
CA SER A 402 2.91 -16.67 -16.36
C SER A 402 2.65 -17.58 -17.57
N TYR A 403 3.24 -17.30 -18.72
CA TYR A 403 3.14 -18.17 -19.89
C TYR A 403 3.86 -19.48 -19.62
N GLY A 404 3.21 -20.59 -19.93
CA GLY A 404 3.80 -21.90 -19.75
C GLY A 404 3.43 -22.86 -20.88
N ASN A 405 3.62 -24.15 -20.62
CA ASN A 405 3.33 -25.20 -21.56
C ASN A 405 1.82 -25.45 -21.65
N VAL A 406 1.20 -24.87 -22.68
CA VAL A 406 -0.24 -25.01 -22.95
C VAL A 406 -0.63 -26.47 -23.15
N GLU A 407 0.19 -27.27 -23.83
CA GLU A 407 -0.09 -28.70 -24.04
C GLU A 407 -0.14 -29.46 -22.71
N ALA A 408 0.80 -29.20 -21.81
CA ALA A 408 0.84 -29.78 -20.48
C ALA A 408 -0.43 -29.40 -19.66
N ALA A 409 -0.80 -28.13 -19.67
CA ALA A 409 -2.03 -27.66 -19.04
C ALA A 409 -3.28 -28.35 -19.62
N ARG A 410 -3.37 -28.48 -20.94
CA ARG A 410 -4.49 -29.16 -21.62
C ARG A 410 -4.57 -30.63 -21.22
N LYS A 411 -3.45 -31.36 -21.17
CA LYS A 411 -3.43 -32.78 -20.75
C LYS A 411 -3.90 -32.97 -19.31
N ALA A 412 -3.48 -32.09 -18.39
CA ALA A 412 -3.91 -32.14 -17.01
C ALA A 412 -5.40 -31.78 -16.85
N ILE A 413 -5.86 -30.69 -17.48
CA ILE A 413 -7.28 -30.30 -17.45
C ILE A 413 -8.16 -31.35 -18.12
N LYS A 414 -7.67 -32.03 -19.17
CA LYS A 414 -8.39 -33.13 -19.81
C LYS A 414 -8.75 -34.25 -18.83
N ALA A 415 -7.86 -34.60 -17.90
CA ALA A 415 -8.15 -35.62 -16.90
C ALA A 415 -9.36 -35.26 -16.01
N LEU A 416 -9.53 -33.97 -15.68
CA LEU A 416 -10.70 -33.47 -14.96
C LEU A 416 -11.93 -33.35 -15.89
N ALA A 417 -11.76 -32.85 -17.11
CA ALA A 417 -12.83 -32.73 -18.08
C ALA A 417 -13.46 -34.09 -18.44
N ASP A 418 -12.63 -35.13 -18.62
CA ASP A 418 -13.07 -36.51 -18.85
C ASP A 418 -13.88 -37.04 -17.65
N TYR A 419 -13.46 -36.72 -16.42
CA TYR A 419 -14.17 -37.10 -15.20
C TYR A 419 -15.54 -36.41 -15.07
N CYS A 420 -15.61 -35.12 -15.44
CA CYS A 420 -16.84 -34.33 -15.42
C CYS A 420 -17.71 -34.50 -16.69
N GLN A 421 -17.25 -35.28 -17.68
CA GLN A 421 -17.91 -35.48 -18.98
C GLN A 421 -18.15 -34.17 -19.77
N THR A 422 -17.15 -33.28 -19.78
CA THR A 422 -17.19 -32.00 -20.50
C THR A 422 -15.90 -31.75 -21.28
N THR A 423 -15.70 -30.54 -21.81
CA THR A 423 -14.50 -30.15 -22.57
C THR A 423 -13.45 -29.48 -21.68
N VAL A 424 -12.22 -29.43 -22.20
CA VAL A 424 -11.10 -28.75 -21.55
C VAL A 424 -11.38 -27.25 -21.40
N GLU A 425 -11.95 -26.63 -22.44
CA GLU A 425 -12.34 -25.22 -22.47
C GLU A 425 -13.44 -24.89 -21.47
N ASP A 426 -14.42 -25.79 -21.31
CA ASP A 426 -15.50 -25.61 -20.35
C ASP A 426 -14.95 -25.62 -18.91
N ILE A 427 -14.13 -26.61 -18.54
CA ILE A 427 -13.46 -26.62 -17.23
C ILE A 427 -12.60 -25.37 -17.03
N ALA A 428 -11.79 -24.99 -18.01
CA ALA A 428 -10.96 -23.78 -17.91
C ALA A 428 -11.81 -22.52 -17.69
N THR A 429 -12.95 -22.40 -18.39
CA THR A 429 -13.90 -21.29 -18.21
C THR A 429 -14.51 -21.31 -16.83
N GLN A 430 -14.96 -22.47 -16.33
CA GLN A 430 -15.51 -22.60 -14.98
C GLN A 430 -14.49 -22.18 -13.89
N ILE A 431 -13.21 -22.51 -14.05
CA ILE A 431 -12.13 -22.07 -13.15
C ILE A 431 -12.07 -20.54 -13.12
N MET A 432 -12.05 -19.90 -14.29
CA MET A 432 -11.99 -18.43 -14.40
C MET A 432 -13.25 -17.76 -13.82
N GLU A 433 -14.42 -18.34 -14.06
CA GLU A 433 -15.72 -17.89 -13.52
C GLU A 433 -15.75 -17.89 -11.98
N LYS A 434 -15.26 -18.96 -11.35
CA LYS A 434 -15.18 -19.04 -9.87
C LYS A 434 -14.23 -18.02 -9.29
N SER A 435 -13.10 -17.77 -9.95
CA SER A 435 -12.16 -16.74 -9.54
C SER A 435 -12.73 -15.34 -9.71
N TYR A 436 -13.43 -15.09 -10.83
CA TYR A 436 -14.11 -13.82 -11.12
C TYR A 436 -15.16 -13.48 -10.05
N ALA A 437 -16.04 -14.44 -9.71
CA ALA A 437 -17.10 -14.25 -8.74
C ALA A 437 -16.61 -13.86 -7.34
N LYS A 438 -15.36 -14.17 -6.99
CA LYS A 438 -14.74 -13.78 -5.71
C LYS A 438 -14.17 -12.36 -5.72
N ILE A 439 -13.74 -11.88 -6.87
CA ILE A 439 -12.92 -10.67 -7.00
C ILE A 439 -13.73 -9.48 -7.52
N GLU A 440 -14.67 -9.69 -8.46
CA GLU A 440 -15.51 -8.63 -9.00
C GLU A 440 -16.17 -7.79 -7.88
N PRO A 441 -16.80 -8.39 -6.85
CA PRO A 441 -17.43 -7.59 -5.78
C PRO A 441 -16.44 -6.68 -5.05
N ILE A 442 -15.17 -7.10 -4.95
CA ILE A 442 -14.12 -6.32 -4.29
C ILE A 442 -13.71 -5.12 -5.14
N ILE A 443 -13.53 -5.31 -6.44
CA ILE A 443 -13.22 -4.21 -7.38
C ILE A 443 -14.35 -3.19 -7.36
N LEU A 444 -15.61 -3.64 -7.44
CA LEU A 444 -16.78 -2.77 -7.45
C LEU A 444 -16.94 -2.01 -6.12
N ALA A 445 -16.76 -2.68 -4.98
CA ALA A 445 -16.84 -2.03 -3.67
C ALA A 445 -15.75 -0.97 -3.47
N LEU A 446 -14.52 -1.23 -3.95
CA LEU A 446 -13.44 -0.24 -3.92
C LEU A 446 -13.72 0.94 -4.87
N ALA A 447 -14.22 0.67 -6.07
CA ALA A 447 -14.59 1.71 -7.03
C ALA A 447 -15.70 2.61 -6.47
N GLU A 448 -16.71 2.03 -5.83
CA GLU A 448 -17.77 2.77 -5.16
C GLU A 448 -17.24 3.60 -3.98
N LYS A 449 -16.50 2.97 -3.06
CA LYS A 449 -15.93 3.63 -1.87
C LYS A 449 -15.10 4.87 -2.23
N TYR A 450 -14.28 4.76 -3.28
CA TYR A 450 -13.41 5.85 -3.72
C TYR A 450 -13.99 6.69 -4.85
N LYS A 451 -15.27 6.47 -5.22
CA LYS A 451 -15.97 7.23 -6.27
C LYS A 451 -15.17 7.28 -7.57
N LEU A 452 -14.70 6.12 -8.04
CA LEU A 452 -14.08 5.99 -9.35
C LEU A 452 -15.16 5.97 -10.43
N GLU A 453 -15.05 6.86 -11.42
CA GLU A 453 -15.98 6.87 -12.56
C GLU A 453 -15.73 5.63 -13.43
N LYS A 454 -16.78 4.88 -13.79
CA LYS A 454 -16.66 3.56 -14.46
C LYS A 454 -15.86 3.63 -15.76
N ASP A 455 -16.02 4.71 -16.52
CA ASP A 455 -15.31 4.99 -17.75
C ASP A 455 -13.85 5.41 -17.52
N GLN A 456 -13.43 5.72 -16.30
CA GLN A 456 -12.05 6.05 -15.93
C GLN A 456 -11.31 4.90 -15.26
N ILE A 457 -11.99 3.81 -14.89
CA ILE A 457 -11.34 2.65 -14.27
C ILE A 457 -10.49 1.92 -15.31
N SER A 458 -9.21 1.74 -14.97
CA SER A 458 -8.30 0.82 -15.64
C SER A 458 -7.78 -0.20 -14.61
N LEU A 459 -7.68 -1.46 -15.01
CA LEU A 459 -7.02 -2.50 -14.22
C LEU A 459 -5.52 -2.49 -14.53
N VAL A 460 -4.67 -2.33 -13.53
CA VAL A 460 -3.22 -2.38 -13.69
C VAL A 460 -2.73 -3.70 -13.10
N GLY A 461 -2.43 -4.66 -13.98
CA GLY A 461 -2.09 -6.02 -13.62
C GLY A 461 -0.62 -6.19 -13.38
N VAL A 462 -0.26 -6.59 -12.17
CA VAL A 462 1.15 -6.77 -11.81
C VAL A 462 1.37 -8.03 -10.97
N GLY A 463 2.62 -8.33 -10.66
CA GLY A 463 3.02 -9.61 -10.09
C GLY A 463 3.15 -10.67 -11.17
N GLY A 464 3.86 -11.75 -10.84
CA GLY A 464 4.17 -12.81 -11.81
C GLY A 464 2.93 -13.55 -12.34
N GLY A 465 1.80 -13.50 -11.62
CA GLY A 465 0.54 -14.12 -12.03
C GLY A 465 -0.44 -13.17 -12.72
N ALA A 466 -0.08 -11.91 -13.00
CA ALA A 466 -1.01 -10.88 -13.46
C ALA A 466 -1.90 -11.36 -14.62
N ALA A 467 -1.27 -11.83 -15.69
CA ALA A 467 -1.93 -12.29 -16.90
C ALA A 467 -2.85 -13.50 -16.68
N SER A 468 -2.65 -14.26 -15.59
CA SER A 468 -3.48 -15.42 -15.28
C SER A 468 -4.90 -15.06 -14.85
N LEU A 469 -5.18 -13.79 -14.49
CA LEU A 469 -6.51 -13.35 -14.06
C LEU A 469 -6.95 -12.09 -14.79
N ILE A 470 -6.09 -11.07 -14.90
CA ILE A 470 -6.54 -9.72 -15.29
C ILE A 470 -7.24 -9.64 -16.65
N VAL A 471 -6.75 -10.37 -17.65
CA VAL A 471 -7.27 -10.29 -19.03
C VAL A 471 -8.75 -10.68 -19.07
N TYR A 472 -9.07 -11.83 -18.49
CA TYR A 472 -10.44 -12.34 -18.41
C TYR A 472 -11.37 -11.36 -17.67
N PHE A 473 -10.86 -10.74 -16.61
CA PHE A 473 -11.66 -9.88 -15.73
C PHE A 473 -11.93 -8.54 -16.42
N ALA A 474 -10.92 -7.98 -17.06
CA ALA A 474 -11.04 -6.76 -17.83
C ALA A 474 -12.02 -6.91 -18.99
N GLU A 475 -11.90 -7.99 -19.78
CA GLU A 475 -12.81 -8.29 -20.88
C GLU A 475 -14.26 -8.44 -20.38
N LYS A 476 -14.46 -9.21 -19.30
CA LYS A 476 -15.78 -9.47 -18.75
C LYS A 476 -16.44 -8.23 -18.14
N MET A 477 -15.66 -7.36 -17.51
CA MET A 477 -16.16 -6.10 -16.93
C MET A 477 -16.26 -4.97 -17.97
N GLY A 478 -15.71 -5.15 -19.18
CA GLY A 478 -15.60 -4.09 -20.18
C GLY A 478 -14.65 -2.96 -19.77
N LEU A 479 -13.58 -3.30 -19.03
CA LEU A 479 -12.58 -2.35 -18.52
C LEU A 479 -11.30 -2.38 -19.37
N LYS A 480 -10.59 -1.26 -19.39
CA LYS A 480 -9.21 -1.25 -19.91
C LYS A 480 -8.30 -1.99 -18.92
N TYR A 481 -7.27 -2.62 -19.44
CA TYR A 481 -6.21 -3.17 -18.62
C TYR A 481 -4.83 -2.89 -19.21
N SER A 482 -3.82 -2.93 -18.36
CA SER A 482 -2.42 -2.98 -18.75
C SER A 482 -1.68 -4.01 -17.92
N ILE A 483 -0.72 -4.70 -18.55
CA ILE A 483 0.29 -5.50 -17.87
C ILE A 483 1.62 -4.87 -18.29
N PRO A 484 2.27 -4.11 -17.41
CA PRO A 484 3.46 -3.36 -17.76
C PRO A 484 4.68 -4.29 -17.89
N GLU A 485 5.73 -3.77 -18.53
CA GLU A 485 7.04 -4.39 -18.43
C GLU A 485 7.48 -4.44 -16.96
N ASN A 486 8.18 -5.51 -16.57
CA ASN A 486 8.71 -5.69 -15.21
C ASN A 486 7.62 -5.84 -14.14
N ALA A 487 6.38 -6.14 -14.54
CA ALA A 487 5.25 -6.43 -13.65
C ALA A 487 5.60 -7.43 -12.54
N GLU A 488 6.45 -8.42 -12.84
CA GLU A 488 6.86 -9.47 -11.92
C GLU A 488 7.78 -8.99 -10.79
N VAL A 489 8.44 -7.84 -10.93
CA VAL A 489 9.33 -7.22 -9.92
C VAL A 489 8.82 -5.86 -9.44
N ILE A 490 7.56 -5.50 -9.72
CA ILE A 490 7.02 -4.16 -9.43
C ILE A 490 7.09 -3.78 -7.95
N SER A 491 6.93 -4.76 -7.02
CA SER A 491 7.06 -4.51 -5.59
C SER A 491 8.46 -3.99 -5.27
N SER A 492 9.50 -4.67 -5.74
CA SER A 492 10.90 -4.26 -5.55
C SER A 492 11.19 -2.89 -6.19
N ILE A 493 10.59 -2.59 -7.36
CA ILE A 493 10.67 -1.26 -7.97
C ILE A 493 10.04 -0.20 -7.05
N GLY A 494 8.84 -0.47 -6.56
CA GLY A 494 8.15 0.43 -5.64
C GLY A 494 8.92 0.64 -4.34
N VAL A 495 9.53 -0.40 -3.77
CA VAL A 495 10.42 -0.28 -2.62
C VAL A 495 11.60 0.66 -2.94
N ALA A 496 12.25 0.50 -4.09
CA ALA A 496 13.41 1.31 -4.49
C ALA A 496 13.05 2.79 -4.73
N LEU A 497 11.84 3.06 -5.22
CA LEU A 497 11.35 4.40 -5.53
C LEU A 497 10.66 5.09 -4.34
N SER A 498 10.28 4.35 -3.30
CA SER A 498 9.50 4.88 -2.19
C SER A 498 10.23 5.98 -1.43
N MET A 499 9.46 6.95 -0.96
CA MET A 499 9.93 8.10 -0.19
C MET A 499 9.62 7.92 1.30
N VAL A 500 10.38 8.61 2.14
CA VAL A 500 10.06 8.71 3.56
C VAL A 500 8.70 9.38 3.69
N ARG A 501 7.84 8.83 4.54
CA ARG A 501 6.50 9.35 4.78
C ARG A 501 6.21 9.31 6.27
N ASP A 502 5.54 10.32 6.81
CA ASP A 502 4.91 10.24 8.12
C ASP A 502 3.60 11.03 8.18
N VAL A 503 2.76 10.70 9.16
CA VAL A 503 1.41 11.25 9.28
C VAL A 503 1.17 11.68 10.74
N VAL A 504 0.61 12.88 10.90
CA VAL A 504 0.09 13.39 12.17
C VAL A 504 -1.40 13.62 12.02
N GLU A 505 -2.19 13.04 12.91
CA GLU A 505 -3.65 13.20 12.93
C GLU A 505 -4.11 13.70 14.29
N ARG A 506 -4.97 14.72 14.30
CA ARG A 506 -5.57 15.27 15.52
C ARG A 506 -7.03 15.65 15.28
N ILE A 507 -7.88 15.50 16.30
CA ILE A 507 -9.25 16.02 16.28
C ILE A 507 -9.21 17.45 16.83
N ILE A 508 -9.48 18.43 15.97
CA ILE A 508 -9.44 19.86 16.28
C ILE A 508 -10.72 20.50 15.76
N PRO A 509 -11.68 20.80 16.65
CA PRO A 509 -12.83 21.61 16.28
C PRO A 509 -12.37 22.99 15.79
N ASN A 510 -12.79 23.39 14.59
CA ASN A 510 -12.49 24.71 14.00
C ASN A 510 -10.99 25.07 14.02
N PRO A 511 -10.15 24.37 13.23
CA PRO A 511 -8.70 24.54 13.28
C PRO A 511 -8.28 25.97 12.87
N THR A 512 -7.48 26.62 13.70
CA THR A 512 -6.89 27.93 13.40
C THR A 512 -5.62 27.80 12.56
N LYS A 513 -5.19 28.89 11.90
CA LYS A 513 -3.92 28.94 11.15
C LYS A 513 -2.71 28.50 12.00
N GLU A 514 -2.66 28.94 13.25
CA GLU A 514 -1.57 28.59 14.17
C GLU A 514 -1.53 27.10 14.49
N VAL A 515 -2.70 26.50 14.72
CA VAL A 515 -2.81 25.06 14.98
C VAL A 515 -2.39 24.26 13.75
N ILE A 516 -2.84 24.62 12.55
CA ILE A 516 -2.43 23.94 11.31
C ILE A 516 -0.92 24.06 11.11
N ARG A 517 -0.32 25.24 11.34
CA ARG A 517 1.14 25.42 11.28
C ARG A 517 1.88 24.53 12.28
N SER A 518 1.39 24.40 13.51
CA SER A 518 1.97 23.51 14.52
C SER A 518 1.94 22.04 14.08
N ILE A 519 0.84 21.57 13.47
CA ILE A 519 0.74 20.19 12.99
C ILE A 519 1.65 19.97 11.79
N LYS A 520 1.76 20.94 10.86
CA LYS A 520 2.73 20.90 9.76
C LYS A 520 4.15 20.73 10.30
N ALA A 521 4.55 21.53 11.30
CA ALA A 521 5.87 21.44 11.91
C ALA A 521 6.11 20.07 12.59
N GLU A 522 5.12 19.52 13.29
CA GLU A 522 5.23 18.18 13.89
C GLU A 522 5.39 17.09 12.81
N ALA A 523 4.59 17.13 11.74
CA ALA A 523 4.67 16.16 10.65
C ALA A 523 6.03 16.23 9.93
N MET A 524 6.58 17.43 9.73
CA MET A 524 7.92 17.64 9.20
C MET A 524 8.98 16.99 10.10
N ASN A 525 8.95 17.27 11.40
CA ASN A 525 9.91 16.70 12.36
C ASN A 525 9.84 15.17 12.39
N LYS A 526 8.64 14.59 12.33
CA LYS A 526 8.44 13.14 12.25
C LYS A 526 9.01 12.53 10.97
N ALA A 527 8.86 13.19 9.83
CA ALA A 527 9.48 12.74 8.59
C ALA A 527 11.02 12.79 8.68
N ILE A 528 11.59 13.82 9.33
CA ILE A 528 13.04 13.90 9.59
C ILE A 528 13.49 12.75 10.51
N GLU A 529 12.77 12.50 11.60
CA GLU A 529 13.03 11.36 12.50
C GLU A 529 12.93 10.00 11.79
N SER A 530 12.10 9.92 10.74
CA SER A 530 11.95 8.73 9.89
C SER A 530 13.04 8.60 8.81
N GLY A 531 13.93 9.58 8.66
CA GLY A 531 15.07 9.57 7.73
C GLY A 531 15.00 10.57 6.58
N ALA A 532 14.02 11.48 6.53
CA ALA A 532 13.91 12.46 5.44
C ALA A 532 14.89 13.63 5.62
N THR A 533 15.41 14.13 4.50
CA THR A 533 16.18 15.38 4.46
C THR A 533 15.22 16.59 4.53
N PRO A 534 15.44 17.59 5.41
CA PRO A 534 14.50 18.68 5.61
C PRO A 534 14.10 19.43 4.34
N GLU A 535 15.04 19.62 3.41
CA GLU A 535 14.84 20.37 2.17
C GLU A 535 14.01 19.61 1.12
N SER A 536 13.83 18.31 1.32
CA SER A 536 13.04 17.45 0.43
C SER A 536 11.58 17.33 0.84
N ILE A 537 11.22 17.77 2.06
CA ILE A 537 9.92 17.45 2.65
C ILE A 537 8.81 18.31 2.03
N GLU A 538 7.79 17.64 1.53
CA GLU A 538 6.52 18.22 1.15
C GLU A 538 5.44 17.81 2.15
N ILE A 539 4.54 18.73 2.50
CA ILE A 539 3.47 18.49 3.47
C ILE A 539 2.12 18.74 2.81
N HIS A 540 1.23 17.77 2.92
CA HIS A 540 -0.16 17.87 2.53
C HIS A 540 -1.05 17.88 3.77
N ILE A 541 -2.03 18.78 3.81
CA ILE A 541 -3.02 18.88 4.88
C ILE A 541 -4.38 18.47 4.34
N ASP A 542 -5.02 17.54 5.03
CA ASP A 542 -6.41 17.14 4.83
C ASP A 542 -7.22 17.46 6.09
N ILE A 543 -8.42 18.02 5.91
CA ILE A 543 -9.31 18.38 7.02
C ILE A 543 -10.67 17.75 6.75
N ASP A 544 -11.03 16.76 7.56
CA ASP A 544 -12.36 16.16 7.55
C ASP A 544 -13.30 16.99 8.45
N PRO A 545 -14.25 17.73 7.87
CA PRO A 545 -15.16 18.59 8.62
C PRO A 545 -16.17 17.79 9.45
N GLN A 546 -16.52 16.56 9.06
CA GLN A 546 -17.49 15.74 9.79
C GLN A 546 -16.92 15.25 11.12
N THR A 547 -15.64 14.86 11.11
CA THR A 547 -14.96 14.37 12.31
C THR A 547 -14.10 15.43 12.99
N SER A 548 -13.99 16.63 12.40
CA SER A 548 -13.03 17.67 12.78
C SER A 548 -11.58 17.14 12.83
N LYS A 549 -11.28 16.12 12.03
CA LYS A 549 -9.94 15.51 11.99
C LYS A 549 -9.06 16.28 11.03
N VAL A 550 -7.92 16.75 11.52
CA VAL A 550 -6.86 17.33 10.71
C VAL A 550 -5.75 16.30 10.56
N THR A 551 -5.40 15.98 9.31
CA THR A 551 -4.37 15.03 8.94
C THR A 551 -3.27 15.77 8.18
N ALA A 552 -2.06 15.76 8.70
CA ALA A 552 -0.86 16.27 8.03
C ALA A 552 0.02 15.12 7.58
N ILE A 553 0.28 15.04 6.28
CA ILE A 553 1.09 14.00 5.65
C ILE A 553 2.38 14.65 5.16
N ALA A 554 3.51 14.29 5.75
CA ALA A 554 4.83 14.71 5.30
C ALA A 554 5.45 13.61 4.44
N THR A 555 6.07 13.98 3.32
CA THR A 555 6.76 13.06 2.40
C THR A 555 8.09 13.67 1.95
N GLY A 556 9.19 12.92 1.94
CA GLY A 556 10.51 13.43 1.56
C GLY A 556 11.52 12.34 1.17
N SER A 557 12.66 12.73 0.61
CA SER A 557 13.76 11.83 0.23
C SER A 557 14.81 11.73 1.34
N THR A 558 15.49 10.58 1.41
CA THR A 558 16.65 10.36 2.29
C THR A 558 17.92 11.07 1.81
N GLU A 559 17.92 11.57 0.58
CA GLU A 559 19.06 12.21 -0.07
C GLU A 559 18.74 13.68 -0.37
N VAL A 560 19.75 14.54 -0.24
CA VAL A 560 19.69 15.93 -0.66
C VAL A 560 19.69 15.95 -2.19
N LYS A 561 18.63 16.52 -2.78
CA LYS A 561 18.37 16.56 -4.24
C LYS A 561 19.65 16.74 -5.07
N ALA A 562 19.90 15.77 -5.94
CA ALA A 562 20.34 16.03 -7.30
C ALA A 562 19.24 15.54 -8.25
N VAL A 563 18.07 16.19 -8.23
CA VAL A 563 17.01 15.95 -9.23
C VAL A 563 16.86 17.21 -10.07
N ASP A 564 17.39 17.16 -11.29
CA ASP A 564 16.59 17.40 -12.51
C ASP A 564 17.46 17.22 -13.76
N LEU A 565 17.47 15.99 -14.32
CA LEU A 565 17.93 15.74 -15.69
C LEU A 565 17.15 14.59 -16.38
N LEU A 566 15.85 14.41 -16.05
CA LEU A 566 14.97 13.63 -16.93
C LEU A 566 14.66 14.46 -18.18
N LYS A 567 14.65 13.82 -19.35
CA LYS A 567 14.30 14.48 -20.62
C LYS A 567 12.91 15.12 -20.47
N ALA A 568 12.84 16.44 -20.69
CA ALA A 568 11.56 17.15 -20.67
C ALA A 568 10.65 16.59 -21.77
N CYS A 569 9.42 16.24 -21.40
CA CYS A 569 8.35 15.93 -22.32
C CYS A 569 7.97 17.22 -23.04
N ASP A 570 7.96 17.17 -24.37
CA ASP A 570 7.51 18.33 -25.14
C ASP A 570 5.98 18.45 -25.13
N GLU A 571 5.47 19.57 -25.64
CA GLU A 571 4.05 19.87 -25.57
C GLU A 571 3.19 18.93 -26.44
N GLU A 572 3.72 18.45 -27.57
CA GLU A 572 3.01 17.53 -28.45
C GLU A 572 2.95 16.12 -27.85
N GLU A 573 4.06 15.64 -27.28
CA GLU A 573 4.09 14.41 -26.49
C GLU A 573 3.10 14.49 -25.31
N ALA A 574 3.09 15.60 -24.57
CA ALA A 574 2.18 15.80 -23.45
C ALA A 574 0.71 15.83 -23.91
N LYS A 575 0.43 16.46 -25.05
CA LYS A 575 -0.89 16.48 -25.69
C LYS A 575 -1.35 15.09 -26.11
N GLN A 576 -0.46 14.28 -26.67
CA GLN A 576 -0.75 12.89 -27.04
C GLN A 576 -1.06 12.03 -25.81
N ILE A 577 -0.31 12.20 -24.72
CA ILE A 577 -0.57 11.52 -23.44
C ILE A 577 -1.96 11.91 -22.92
N ALA A 578 -2.29 13.20 -22.93
CA ALA A 578 -3.61 13.68 -22.51
C ALA A 578 -4.74 13.10 -23.38
N ALA A 579 -4.58 13.06 -24.70
CA ALA A 579 -5.57 12.50 -25.63
C ALA A 579 -5.80 11.01 -25.42
N ASN A 580 -4.72 10.24 -25.26
CA ASN A 580 -4.79 8.80 -24.99
C ASN A 580 -5.56 8.49 -23.70
N ASP A 581 -5.36 9.29 -22.66
CA ASP A 581 -6.06 9.14 -21.39
C ASP A 581 -7.53 9.58 -21.49
N LEU A 582 -7.80 10.72 -22.12
CA LEU A 582 -9.16 11.25 -22.38
C LEU A 582 -9.99 10.37 -23.33
N ARG A 583 -9.34 9.46 -24.07
CA ARG A 583 -9.98 8.57 -25.07
C ARG A 583 -10.56 9.33 -26.25
N VAL A 584 -9.93 10.43 -26.63
CA VAL A 584 -10.27 11.26 -27.78
C VAL A 584 -9.07 11.36 -28.71
N SER A 585 -9.30 11.79 -29.95
CA SER A 585 -8.21 12.06 -30.88
C SER A 585 -7.46 13.34 -30.50
N THR A 586 -6.19 13.45 -30.86
CA THR A 586 -5.34 14.60 -30.47
C THR A 586 -5.82 15.94 -31.00
N ASP A 587 -6.59 15.96 -32.09
CA ASP A 587 -7.24 17.16 -32.63
C ASP A 587 -8.40 17.68 -31.77
N GLN A 588 -8.96 16.83 -30.90
CA GLN A 588 -10.00 17.18 -29.94
C GLN A 588 -9.44 17.67 -28.60
N VAL A 589 -8.12 17.64 -28.41
CA VAL A 589 -7.47 18.11 -27.19
C VAL A 589 -6.83 19.48 -27.42
N VAL A 590 -7.00 20.38 -26.46
CA VAL A 590 -6.43 21.73 -26.46
C VAL A 590 -5.65 21.99 -25.18
N LEU A 591 -4.56 22.77 -25.27
CA LEU A 591 -3.89 23.33 -24.11
C LEU A 591 -4.74 24.47 -23.56
N LEU A 592 -5.22 24.33 -22.33
CA LEU A 592 -6.05 25.33 -21.65
C LEU A 592 -5.17 26.39 -20.97
N GLU A 593 -4.19 25.95 -20.19
CA GLU A 593 -3.27 26.83 -19.47
C GLU A 593 -1.92 26.16 -19.26
N LYS A 594 -0.88 26.95 -18.97
CA LYS A 594 0.49 26.47 -18.73
C LYS A 594 1.23 27.31 -17.69
N THR A 595 2.02 26.63 -16.88
CA THR A 595 3.03 27.21 -15.99
C THR A 595 4.42 26.75 -16.41
N LYS A 596 5.46 27.20 -15.70
CA LYS A 596 6.83 26.68 -15.90
C LYS A 596 6.95 25.16 -15.72
N TYR A 597 6.07 24.54 -14.91
CA TYR A 597 6.23 23.15 -14.49
C TYR A 597 5.08 22.22 -14.95
N PHE A 598 3.97 22.79 -15.41
CA PHE A 598 2.75 22.05 -15.72
C PHE A 598 2.06 22.58 -16.97
N SER A 599 1.49 21.64 -17.74
CA SER A 599 0.60 21.90 -18.86
C SER A 599 -0.79 21.33 -18.55
N VAL A 600 -1.83 22.15 -18.69
CA VAL A 600 -3.22 21.76 -18.41
C VAL A 600 -3.96 21.60 -19.73
N PHE A 601 -4.31 20.37 -20.08
CA PHE A 601 -5.04 20.03 -21.30
C PHE A 601 -6.51 19.74 -21.00
N GLY A 602 -7.38 19.98 -21.97
CA GLY A 602 -8.76 19.51 -21.93
C GLY A 602 -9.37 19.26 -23.29
N GLU A 603 -10.58 18.71 -23.30
CA GLU A 603 -11.34 18.51 -24.53
C GLU A 603 -11.82 19.86 -25.09
N LYS A 604 -11.83 19.97 -26.41
CA LYS A 604 -12.28 21.16 -27.14
C LYS A 604 -13.79 21.37 -26.92
N THR A 605 -14.16 22.51 -26.33
CA THR A 605 -15.54 22.93 -26.11
C THR A 605 -15.99 23.96 -27.16
N GLU A 606 -17.30 24.18 -27.28
CA GLU A 606 -17.88 25.19 -28.18
C GLU A 606 -17.53 26.61 -27.73
N ASN A 607 -17.57 26.90 -26.41
CA ASN A 607 -17.18 28.19 -25.87
C ASN A 607 -15.92 28.11 -25.01
N THR A 608 -15.14 29.18 -25.05
CA THR A 608 -13.94 29.34 -24.22
C THR A 608 -14.35 29.51 -22.76
N GLY A 609 -13.82 28.67 -21.87
CA GLY A 609 -14.12 28.72 -20.43
C GLY A 609 -15.25 27.79 -19.98
N ASP A 610 -15.88 27.05 -20.89
CA ASP A 610 -16.82 25.98 -20.53
C ASP A 610 -16.11 24.88 -19.73
N ALA A 611 -16.84 24.24 -18.83
CA ALA A 611 -16.30 23.12 -18.07
C ALA A 611 -16.06 21.91 -19.01
N THR A 612 -14.85 21.37 -18.99
CA THR A 612 -14.41 20.27 -19.86
C THR A 612 -13.71 19.18 -19.05
N ALA A 613 -13.43 18.03 -19.65
CA ALA A 613 -12.53 17.08 -19.04
C ALA A 613 -11.11 17.64 -19.06
N VAL A 614 -10.39 17.55 -17.94
CA VAL A 614 -9.06 18.18 -17.77
C VAL A 614 -8.02 17.16 -17.32
N ARG A 615 -6.80 17.34 -17.83
CA ARG A 615 -5.58 16.63 -17.45
C ARG A 615 -4.48 17.64 -17.11
N ILE A 616 -3.93 17.54 -15.89
CA ILE A 616 -2.75 18.33 -15.49
C ILE A 616 -1.53 17.42 -15.66
N LEU A 617 -0.63 17.77 -16.58
CA LEU A 617 0.61 17.04 -16.81
C LEU A 617 1.79 17.85 -16.31
N ASP A 618 2.76 17.20 -15.67
CA ASP A 618 4.06 17.81 -15.40
C ASP A 618 4.96 17.82 -16.65
N ASN A 619 6.07 18.56 -16.58
CA ASN A 619 7.07 18.62 -17.66
C ASN A 619 7.72 17.27 -18.02
N LYS A 620 7.40 16.19 -17.30
CA LYS A 620 7.90 14.84 -17.56
C LYS A 620 6.82 13.99 -18.23
N GLY A 621 5.62 14.52 -18.50
CA GLY A 621 4.50 13.82 -19.11
C GLY A 621 3.71 12.97 -18.12
N PHE A 622 3.85 13.19 -16.80
CA PHE A 622 3.05 12.47 -15.80
C PHE A 622 1.74 13.23 -15.51
N ILE A 623 0.61 12.54 -15.66
CA ILE A 623 -0.71 13.08 -15.35
C ILE A 623 -0.92 13.13 -13.83
N LYS A 624 -0.80 14.32 -13.25
CA LYS A 624 -0.98 14.60 -11.82
C LYS A 624 -2.45 14.64 -11.41
N VAL A 625 -3.33 15.12 -12.28
CA VAL A 625 -4.76 15.28 -11.99
C VAL A 625 -5.59 14.91 -13.20
N GLN A 626 -6.68 14.17 -12.96
CA GLN A 626 -7.65 13.75 -13.97
C GLN A 626 -9.05 14.10 -13.49
N ARG A 627 -9.77 14.92 -14.26
CA ARG A 627 -11.16 15.28 -13.94
C ARG A 627 -12.04 15.21 -15.17
N GLY A 628 -13.23 14.65 -15.03
CA GLY A 628 -14.22 14.56 -16.11
C GLY A 628 -14.94 15.88 -16.42
N ARG A 629 -14.93 16.84 -15.49
CA ARG A 629 -15.53 18.18 -15.64
C ARG A 629 -14.82 19.19 -14.74
N ALA A 630 -14.15 20.17 -15.35
CA ALA A 630 -13.42 21.21 -14.66
C ALA A 630 -13.33 22.50 -15.47
N MET A 631 -13.18 23.62 -14.76
CA MET A 631 -12.82 24.93 -15.30
C MET A 631 -11.40 25.29 -14.84
N VAL A 632 -10.67 25.99 -15.70
CA VAL A 632 -9.25 26.33 -15.48
C VAL A 632 -9.09 27.85 -15.55
N VAL A 633 -8.29 28.42 -14.65
CA VAL A 633 -7.94 29.84 -14.66
C VAL A 633 -6.49 30.04 -14.23
N LYS A 634 -5.75 30.86 -14.97
CA LYS A 634 -4.42 31.35 -14.56
C LYS A 634 -4.56 32.67 -13.81
N THR A 635 -3.81 32.83 -12.73
CA THR A 635 -3.80 34.03 -11.86
C THR A 635 -2.48 34.14 -11.10
N THR A 636 -2.35 35.09 -10.18
CA THR A 636 -1.20 35.21 -9.27
C THR A 636 -1.58 34.81 -7.83
N ALA A 637 -0.58 34.51 -7.01
CA ALA A 637 -0.78 34.19 -5.59
C ALA A 637 -1.44 35.34 -4.80
N GLY A 638 -1.25 36.60 -5.20
CA GLY A 638 -1.88 37.77 -4.59
C GLY A 638 -3.33 38.01 -5.04
N GLU A 639 -3.73 37.54 -6.22
CA GLU A 639 -5.05 37.80 -6.83
C GLU A 639 -5.95 36.55 -6.92
N TYR A 640 -5.60 35.48 -6.19
CA TYR A 640 -6.29 34.20 -6.31
C TYR A 640 -7.75 34.21 -5.81
N LEU A 641 -8.03 34.97 -4.75
CA LEU A 641 -9.25 34.81 -3.95
C LEU A 641 -10.52 35.06 -4.77
N ASP A 642 -10.53 36.14 -5.56
CA ASP A 642 -11.68 36.49 -6.42
C ASP A 642 -11.92 35.42 -7.49
N LYS A 643 -10.85 34.82 -8.03
CA LYS A 643 -10.96 33.74 -9.03
C LYS A 643 -11.53 32.48 -8.40
N VAL A 644 -11.05 32.10 -7.22
CA VAL A 644 -11.52 30.92 -6.48
C VAL A 644 -13.00 31.08 -6.13
N LYS A 645 -13.40 32.25 -5.63
CA LYS A 645 -14.80 32.56 -5.31
C LYS A 645 -15.71 32.46 -6.54
N LYS A 646 -15.29 33.00 -7.67
CA LYS A 646 -16.05 32.88 -8.91
C LYS A 646 -16.23 31.42 -9.33
N LEU A 647 -15.17 30.62 -9.26
CA LEU A 647 -15.22 29.19 -9.58
C LEU A 647 -16.09 28.40 -8.58
N TRP A 648 -16.14 28.81 -7.32
CA TRP A 648 -16.91 28.15 -6.25
C TRP A 648 -18.40 28.13 -6.57
N ASP A 649 -18.89 29.24 -7.11
CA ASP A 649 -20.28 29.41 -7.50
C ASP A 649 -20.55 28.79 -8.87
N GLN A 650 -19.67 29.01 -9.85
CA GLN A 650 -19.86 28.52 -11.23
C GLN A 650 -19.83 26.99 -11.35
N MET A 651 -19.00 26.33 -10.54
CA MET A 651 -18.83 24.88 -10.59
C MET A 651 -19.68 24.13 -9.56
N ALA A 652 -20.55 24.81 -8.80
CA ALA A 652 -21.46 24.14 -7.87
C ALA A 652 -22.50 23.30 -8.64
N VAL A 653 -22.72 22.06 -8.18
CA VAL A 653 -23.75 21.17 -8.71
C VAL A 653 -24.86 21.02 -7.68
N TYR A 654 -26.07 21.43 -8.06
CA TYR A 654 -27.24 21.38 -7.20
C TYR A 654 -27.97 20.05 -7.40
N HIS A 655 -28.02 19.23 -6.35
CA HIS A 655 -28.90 18.08 -6.23
C HIS A 655 -30.04 18.41 -5.26
N THR A 656 -31.13 17.63 -5.33
CA THR A 656 -32.39 17.88 -4.60
C THR A 656 -32.22 18.12 -3.10
N GLU A 657 -31.19 17.53 -2.48
CA GLU A 657 -30.93 17.64 -1.02
C GLU A 657 -29.54 18.19 -0.68
N LEU A 658 -28.62 18.34 -1.64
CA LEU A 658 -27.21 18.67 -1.39
C LEU A 658 -26.63 19.54 -2.51
N ILE A 659 -25.82 20.53 -2.15
CA ILE A 659 -24.97 21.27 -3.08
C ILE A 659 -23.60 20.59 -3.09
N ALA A 660 -23.25 19.94 -4.20
CA ALA A 660 -21.90 19.44 -4.41
C ALA A 660 -20.99 20.61 -4.81
N ARG A 661 -20.04 20.95 -3.94
CA ARG A 661 -19.04 21.99 -4.19
C ARG A 661 -17.84 21.46 -4.98
N PRO A 662 -17.16 22.30 -5.76
CA PRO A 662 -16.01 21.85 -6.55
C PRO A 662 -14.80 21.56 -5.65
N ASP A 663 -14.01 20.58 -6.07
CA ASP A 663 -12.64 20.42 -5.61
C ASP A 663 -11.72 21.35 -6.41
N TYR A 664 -10.67 21.86 -5.78
CA TYR A 664 -9.69 22.74 -6.40
C TYR A 664 -8.36 22.03 -6.56
N TYR A 665 -7.64 22.33 -7.64
CA TYR A 665 -6.27 21.88 -7.87
C TYR A 665 -5.43 23.09 -8.29
N LEU A 666 -4.40 23.42 -7.52
CA LEU A 666 -3.52 24.55 -7.74
C LEU A 666 -2.13 24.07 -8.19
N CYS A 667 -1.71 24.51 -9.37
CA CYS A 667 -0.35 24.36 -9.87
C CYS A 667 0.49 25.55 -9.37
N MET A 668 1.39 25.32 -8.42
CA MET A 668 2.19 26.36 -7.75
C MET A 668 3.67 25.95 -7.74
N GLY A 669 4.50 26.68 -8.49
CA GLY A 669 5.89 26.26 -8.73
C GLY A 669 5.91 24.84 -9.32
N ALA A 670 6.74 23.96 -8.78
CA ALA A 670 6.85 22.56 -9.21
C ALA A 670 5.84 21.60 -8.55
N ARG A 671 4.82 22.11 -7.86
CA ARG A 671 3.86 21.31 -7.09
C ARG A 671 2.43 21.49 -7.61
N VAL A 672 1.63 20.43 -7.53
CA VAL A 672 0.17 20.48 -7.69
C VAL A 672 -0.46 20.10 -6.35
N MET A 673 -1.28 20.97 -5.79
CA MET A 673 -1.99 20.74 -4.54
C MET A 673 -3.49 20.75 -4.78
N ASP A 674 -4.22 19.84 -4.17
CA ASP A 674 -5.67 19.77 -4.22
C ASP A 674 -6.29 20.21 -2.90
N PHE A 675 -7.48 20.79 -2.98
CA PHE A 675 -8.22 21.32 -1.85
C PHE A 675 -9.69 20.98 -2.04
N SER A 676 -10.30 20.45 -0.98
CA SER A 676 -11.73 20.20 -0.92
C SER A 676 -12.25 20.79 0.38
N ALA A 677 -13.44 21.40 0.32
CA ALA A 677 -14.07 22.03 1.47
C ALA A 677 -15.58 22.03 1.27
N ASN A 678 -16.32 21.99 2.38
CA ASN A 678 -17.79 22.07 2.35
C ASN A 678 -18.29 23.52 2.30
N ASP A 679 -17.50 24.45 2.81
CA ASP A 679 -17.77 25.88 2.80
C ASP A 679 -16.56 26.68 2.31
N PHE A 680 -16.81 27.92 1.92
CA PHE A 680 -15.80 28.77 1.30
C PHE A 680 -14.76 29.28 2.30
N GLU A 681 -15.14 29.50 3.57
CA GLU A 681 -14.23 30.01 4.60
C GLU A 681 -13.13 28.98 4.92
N GLN A 682 -13.51 27.69 4.97
CA GLN A 682 -12.57 26.58 5.10
C GLN A 682 -11.65 26.48 3.87
N LEU A 683 -12.19 26.62 2.66
CA LEU A 683 -11.37 26.61 1.44
C LEU A 683 -10.37 27.77 1.45
N GLU A 684 -10.82 28.98 1.75
CA GLU A 684 -10.00 30.17 1.86
C GLU A 684 -8.88 29.99 2.89
N LEU A 685 -9.19 29.44 4.07
CA LEU A 685 -8.20 29.14 5.10
C LEU A 685 -7.10 28.20 4.57
N LEU A 686 -7.48 27.10 3.91
CA LEU A 686 -6.54 26.12 3.38
C LEU A 686 -5.65 26.70 2.27
N LEU A 687 -6.25 27.44 1.35
CA LEU A 687 -5.55 28.08 0.25
C LEU A 687 -4.59 29.17 0.75
N ASP A 688 -5.04 30.02 1.68
CA ASP A 688 -4.23 31.10 2.24
C ASP A 688 -2.99 30.56 2.96
N ILE A 689 -3.11 29.45 3.69
CA ILE A 689 -1.97 28.82 4.39
C ILE A 689 -0.85 28.42 3.42
N GLU A 690 -1.19 28.00 2.20
CA GLU A 690 -0.19 27.63 1.20
C GLU A 690 0.28 28.85 0.39
N LEU A 691 -0.65 29.69 -0.06
CA LEU A 691 -0.35 30.81 -0.93
C LEU A 691 0.37 31.95 -0.21
N CYS A 692 0.16 32.13 1.11
CA CYS A 692 0.88 33.16 1.88
C CYS A 692 2.39 32.91 1.97
N THR A 693 2.86 31.72 1.58
CA THR A 693 4.29 31.38 1.53
C THR A 693 4.96 31.75 0.21
N LEU A 694 4.18 32.18 -0.79
CA LEU A 694 4.66 32.58 -2.11
C LEU A 694 4.74 34.11 -2.23
N GLU A 695 5.62 34.59 -3.09
CA GLU A 695 5.60 35.99 -3.52
C GLU A 695 4.28 36.29 -4.25
N PRO A 696 3.59 37.42 -3.99
CA PRO A 696 2.26 37.71 -4.53
C PRO A 696 2.15 37.62 -6.06
N GLU A 697 3.24 37.88 -6.77
CA GLU A 697 3.36 37.94 -8.23
C GLU A 697 3.61 36.55 -8.84
N THR A 698 3.79 35.52 -8.01
CA THR A 698 3.99 34.14 -8.45
C THR A 698 2.78 33.67 -9.25
N GLU A 699 2.99 33.31 -10.52
CA GLU A 699 1.94 32.74 -11.36
C GLU A 699 1.50 31.36 -10.84
N ILE A 700 0.18 31.16 -10.79
CA ILE A 700 -0.46 29.91 -10.43
C ILE A 700 -1.57 29.57 -11.43
N VAL A 701 -1.86 28.28 -11.59
CA VAL A 701 -3.04 27.81 -12.33
C VAL A 701 -3.98 27.12 -11.37
N ILE A 702 -5.25 27.53 -11.37
CA ILE A 702 -6.32 26.99 -10.52
C ILE A 702 -7.27 26.20 -11.42
N VAL A 703 -7.50 24.93 -11.08
CA VAL A 703 -8.48 24.06 -11.72
C VAL A 703 -9.57 23.75 -10.71
N ALA A 704 -10.79 24.21 -10.95
CA ALA A 704 -11.96 23.83 -10.14
C ALA A 704 -12.74 22.74 -10.86
N ALA A 705 -12.98 21.63 -10.19
CA ALA A 705 -13.56 20.43 -10.78
C ALA A 705 -14.71 19.86 -9.96
N ASN A 706 -15.74 19.35 -10.62
CA ASN A 706 -16.89 18.76 -9.95
C ASN A 706 -17.41 17.55 -10.73
N VAL A 707 -18.38 16.82 -10.17
CA VAL A 707 -19.05 15.72 -10.86
C VAL A 707 -19.84 16.25 -12.08
N LYS A 708 -19.96 15.42 -13.12
CA LYS A 708 -20.88 15.73 -14.24
C LYS A 708 -22.31 15.73 -13.71
N GLN A 709 -23.12 16.72 -14.10
CA GLN A 709 -24.56 16.63 -13.90
C GLN A 709 -25.06 15.47 -14.77
N SER A 710 -25.58 14.44 -14.12
CA SER A 710 -26.24 13.30 -14.76
C SER A 710 -27.52 13.70 -15.46
#